data_AF-A0A923BMD7-F1
#
_entry.id   AF-A0A923BMD7-F1
#
_cell.length_a   1.000
_cell.length_b   1.000
_cell.length_c   1.000
_cell.angle_alpha   90.00
_cell.angle_beta   90.00
_cell.angle_gamma   90.00
#
_symmetry.space_group_name_H-M   'P 1'
#
loop_
_entity.id
_entity.type
_entity.pdbx_description
1 polymer ?
#
loop_
_entity_poly.entity_id
_entity_poly.type
_entity_poly.pdbx_seq_one_letter_code
_entity_poly.pdbx_strand_id
1 'polypeptide(L)'
;HKIYEPALAWALTKRRTVLATSVVLLLASITLFATMGGEFLPELDEGDFAVDTRLITGTNLTSTVQATLKGEEVLLKNFPEVEKVIAKIGSAEIPTDPMPIEAADMMVVMKDKSEWVSASTKEEMIARMQKALSENVPGVWFGFQHPIQMRFNELMTGARQDVVVKVYGEDLDQLTTYAAQVGKLANAIEGTESLFIENMTGLPQIIIRLKLDQLARFNLTIRQVNEVINTSMAGQSAGLLFEGEKRFDIIVRLDTQNRKSIEDIRNLYITAANGMQVPLSQVADVVLEVGPNQIQRDDAKRRIVVGFNTRGRDVQSIVQELQKKVDTGVKFAPGYYVTYGGSFKNLQEAKSRLAIAVPVSLVLIFILLFFAFGSVKQGLLIYTAIPLSAIGGVFALWLRGMPFSISAGIGFIALFGVAVLNGIVLIAEFNQLKKSGLTDLKDIIMKGTATRLRPVIMTAMVASLGFLPMALSHGSGAEVQKPLATVVIGGLLTATLLTLIVLPVLYMVAENISARKTKPPTVAVLLIFFLFGIGSVTQAQTTRVSIFKTERQFLERIPDQTFEVKNHPQAVSLDNLSTLTIRATTGTYKFEYGDLYGYANGSEYHRAFGKRSPLHFFGYYKIIDCQGLTLYSRMIHHGRGAGVDYFFSTGISEPVRKLTLHELKKAYSGNPSFIENVKPVFRDYYIALTYRDGNGRALLNNLYLQSIDSL
;
A
#
# COMPACT_ATOMS: atom_id res chain seq x y z
N HIS A 1 -29.85 37.56 -22.89
CA HIS A 1 -30.96 38.48 -22.54
C HIS A 1 -32.30 37.98 -23.05
N LYS A 2 -32.61 38.05 -24.35
CA LYS A 2 -33.95 37.67 -24.90
C LYS A 2 -34.47 36.27 -24.51
N ILE A 3 -33.59 35.26 -24.36
CA ILE A 3 -33.96 33.90 -23.92
C ILE A 3 -33.91 33.76 -22.39
N TYR A 4 -32.95 34.43 -21.75
CA TYR A 4 -32.64 34.26 -20.33
C TYR A 4 -33.65 34.95 -19.41
N GLU A 5 -34.05 36.18 -19.73
CA GLU A 5 -35.03 36.95 -18.94
C GLU A 5 -36.40 36.27 -18.81
N PRO A 6 -37.03 35.75 -19.89
CA PRO A 6 -38.28 35.02 -19.76
C PRO A 6 -38.11 33.70 -19.00
N ALA A 7 -36.98 33.00 -19.17
CA ALA A 7 -36.68 31.78 -18.41
C ALA A 7 -36.53 32.06 -16.90
N LEU A 8 -35.84 33.14 -16.53
CA LEU A 8 -35.72 33.57 -15.14
C LEU A 8 -37.06 34.02 -14.55
N ALA A 9 -37.84 34.80 -15.31
CA ALA A 9 -39.18 35.22 -14.88
C ALA A 9 -40.10 34.02 -14.64
N TRP A 10 -40.06 33.02 -15.52
CA TRP A 10 -40.76 31.75 -15.33
C TRP A 10 -40.26 31.01 -14.08
N ALA A 11 -38.94 30.87 -13.90
CA ALA A 11 -38.35 30.22 -12.74
C ALA A 11 -38.75 30.87 -11.40
N LEU A 12 -38.82 32.20 -11.36
CA LEU A 12 -39.26 32.97 -10.18
C LEU A 12 -40.76 32.79 -9.86
N THR A 13 -41.60 32.43 -10.83
CA THR A 13 -43.02 32.12 -10.60
C THR A 13 -43.23 30.65 -10.22
N LYS A 14 -42.52 29.71 -10.85
CA LYS A 14 -42.61 28.26 -10.61
C LYS A 14 -41.47 27.73 -9.73
N ARG A 15 -41.20 28.42 -8.62
CA ARG A 15 -40.06 28.16 -7.70
C ARG A 15 -39.97 26.71 -7.24
N ARG A 16 -41.09 26.10 -6.87
CA ARG A 16 -41.15 24.71 -6.38
C ARG A 16 -40.72 23.71 -7.45
N THR A 17 -41.12 23.93 -8.70
CA THR A 17 -40.77 23.05 -9.82
C THR A 17 -39.27 23.12 -10.09
N VAL A 18 -38.69 24.31 -10.15
CA VAL A 18 -37.23 24.49 -10.38
C VAL A 18 -36.41 23.80 -9.29
N LEU A 19 -36.75 24.03 -8.02
CA LEU A 19 -36.05 23.39 -6.90
C LEU A 19 -36.22 21.86 -6.90
N ALA A 20 -37.42 21.36 -7.19
CA ALA A 20 -37.66 19.92 -7.31
C ALA A 20 -36.83 19.30 -8.44
N THR A 21 -36.77 19.94 -9.62
CA THR A 21 -35.94 19.47 -10.74
C THR A 21 -34.46 19.43 -10.37
N SER A 22 -33.93 20.46 -9.69
CA SER A 22 -32.54 20.47 -9.24
C SER A 22 -32.23 19.35 -8.24
N VAL A 23 -33.15 19.07 -7.31
CA VAL A 23 -33.00 17.96 -6.36
C VAL A 23 -33.05 16.60 -7.07
N VAL A 24 -33.94 16.42 -8.05
CA VAL A 24 -34.00 15.20 -8.86
C VAL A 24 -32.70 14.98 -9.65
N LEU A 25 -32.16 16.03 -10.29
CA LEU A 25 -30.88 15.96 -11.00
C LEU A 25 -29.71 15.63 -10.05
N LEU A 26 -29.74 16.18 -8.84
CA LEU A 26 -28.74 15.87 -7.82
C LEU A 26 -28.82 14.40 -7.39
N LEU A 27 -30.01 13.89 -7.11
CA LEU A 27 -30.21 12.48 -6.76
C LEU A 27 -29.79 11.54 -7.89
N ALA A 28 -30.15 11.87 -9.13
CA ALA A 28 -29.74 11.12 -10.31
C ALA A 28 -28.20 11.09 -10.46
N SER A 29 -27.54 12.23 -10.25
CA SER A 29 -26.08 12.32 -10.25
C SER A 29 -25.45 11.48 -9.15
N ILE A 30 -26.00 11.49 -7.93
CA ILE A 30 -25.51 10.66 -6.81
C ILE A 30 -25.65 9.17 -7.15
N THR A 31 -26.79 8.75 -7.72
CA THR A 31 -26.99 7.35 -8.12
C THR A 31 -26.02 6.93 -9.22
N LEU A 32 -25.80 7.78 -10.22
CA LEU A 32 -24.82 7.51 -11.28
C LEU A 32 -23.41 7.40 -10.69
N PHE A 33 -23.01 8.34 -9.84
CA PHE A 33 -21.71 8.32 -9.18
C PHE A 33 -21.49 7.05 -8.34
N ALA A 34 -22.52 6.58 -7.62
CA ALA A 34 -22.44 5.37 -6.83
C ALA A 34 -22.26 4.09 -7.67
N THR A 35 -22.68 4.11 -8.94
CA THR A 35 -22.50 3.00 -9.89
C THR A 35 -21.23 3.09 -10.73
N MET A 36 -20.49 4.20 -10.66
CA MET A 36 -19.26 4.35 -11.43
C MET A 36 -18.12 3.50 -10.86
N GLY A 37 -17.34 2.93 -11.77
CA GLY A 37 -16.09 2.25 -11.47
C GLY A 37 -15.02 3.19 -10.91
N GLY A 38 -13.97 2.62 -10.32
CA GLY A 38 -12.89 3.37 -9.70
C GLY A 38 -11.50 2.86 -10.06
N GLU A 39 -10.59 3.80 -10.30
CA GLU A 39 -9.18 3.53 -10.59
C GLU A 39 -8.28 4.54 -9.86
N PHE A 40 -7.02 4.18 -9.56
CA PHE A 40 -6.11 5.10 -8.89
C PHE A 40 -5.68 6.23 -9.84
N LEU A 41 -5.07 5.85 -10.96
CA LEU A 41 -4.72 6.70 -12.07
C LEU A 41 -5.15 5.99 -13.36
N PRO A 42 -5.58 6.73 -14.40
CA PRO A 42 -5.74 6.17 -15.72
C PRO A 42 -4.41 5.58 -16.22
N GLU A 43 -4.50 4.53 -17.05
CA GLU A 43 -3.33 3.94 -17.71
C GLU A 43 -2.60 5.00 -18.54
N LEU A 44 -1.28 5.09 -18.39
CA LEU A 44 -0.46 6.11 -19.06
C LEU A 44 -0.03 5.61 -20.43
N ASP A 45 -0.27 6.40 -21.48
CA ASP A 45 0.26 6.08 -22.79
C ASP A 45 1.74 6.53 -22.89
N GLU A 46 2.65 5.56 -22.88
CA GLU A 46 4.10 5.77 -22.95
C GLU A 46 4.71 5.62 -24.35
N GLY A 47 3.89 5.36 -25.39
CA GLY A 47 4.40 5.05 -26.73
C GLY A 47 4.84 3.59 -26.85
N ASP A 48 5.84 3.20 -26.05
CA ASP A 48 6.51 1.91 -26.05
C ASP A 48 5.81 0.85 -25.18
N PHE A 49 6.19 -0.42 -25.39
CA PHE A 49 5.74 -1.54 -24.58
C PHE A 49 6.90 -2.21 -23.84
N ALA A 50 6.62 -2.63 -22.60
CA ALA A 50 7.43 -3.57 -21.86
C ALA A 50 6.69 -4.91 -21.82
N VAL A 51 7.33 -5.97 -22.28
CA VAL A 51 6.79 -7.33 -22.25
C VAL A 51 7.54 -8.13 -21.20
N ASP A 52 6.85 -8.49 -20.12
CA ASP A 52 7.35 -9.44 -19.12
C ASP A 52 7.30 -10.83 -19.75
N THR A 53 8.48 -11.39 -20.01
CA THR A 53 8.67 -12.65 -20.71
C THR A 53 9.18 -13.69 -19.73
N ARG A 54 8.42 -14.76 -19.51
CA ARG A 54 8.77 -15.80 -18.53
C ARG A 54 8.72 -17.19 -19.14
N LEU A 55 9.79 -17.95 -18.92
CA LEU A 55 9.88 -19.36 -19.23
C LEU A 55 9.55 -20.20 -18.01
N ILE A 56 9.48 -21.52 -18.20
CA ILE A 56 9.29 -22.46 -17.11
C ILE A 56 10.48 -22.37 -16.15
N THR A 57 10.19 -22.40 -14.85
CA THR A 57 11.20 -22.40 -13.79
C THR A 57 12.24 -23.51 -13.99
N GLY A 58 13.52 -23.17 -13.79
CA GLY A 58 14.65 -24.08 -14.02
C GLY A 58 15.16 -24.15 -15.46
N THR A 59 14.60 -23.34 -16.37
CA THR A 59 15.15 -23.18 -17.72
C THR A 59 16.53 -22.52 -17.67
N ASN A 60 17.46 -23.02 -18.49
CA ASN A 60 18.81 -22.47 -18.56
C ASN A 60 18.87 -21.16 -19.38
N LEU A 61 19.92 -20.37 -19.16
CA LEU A 61 20.11 -19.08 -19.84
C LEU A 61 20.11 -19.20 -21.37
N THR A 62 20.73 -20.25 -21.93
CA THR A 62 20.80 -20.44 -23.38
C THR A 62 19.42 -20.59 -24.01
N SER A 63 18.54 -21.36 -23.36
CA SER A 63 17.14 -21.52 -23.77
C SER A 63 16.37 -20.22 -23.63
N THR A 64 16.57 -19.45 -22.56
CA THR A 64 15.95 -18.13 -22.41
C THR A 64 16.37 -17.19 -23.54
N VAL A 65 17.68 -17.11 -23.84
CA VAL A 65 18.21 -16.28 -24.94
C VAL A 65 17.60 -16.68 -26.29
N GLN A 66 17.49 -17.98 -26.59
CA GLN A 66 16.88 -18.46 -27.82
C GLN A 66 15.40 -18.08 -27.92
N ALA A 67 14.65 -18.23 -26.82
CA ALA A 67 13.24 -17.87 -26.76
C ALA A 67 13.00 -16.36 -26.93
N THR A 68 13.79 -15.52 -26.25
CA THR A 68 13.68 -14.06 -26.38
C THR A 68 14.06 -13.61 -27.79
N LEU A 69 15.16 -14.10 -28.35
CA LEU A 69 15.57 -13.79 -29.73
C LEU A 69 14.50 -14.19 -30.74
N LYS A 70 13.83 -15.33 -30.53
CA LYS A 70 12.70 -15.74 -31.38
C LYS A 70 11.51 -14.79 -31.26
N GLY A 71 11.19 -14.36 -30.03
CA GLY A 71 10.17 -13.35 -29.78
C GLY A 71 10.48 -12.01 -30.47
N GLU A 72 11.74 -11.55 -30.39
CA GLU A 72 12.22 -10.35 -31.08
C GLU A 72 12.05 -10.46 -32.60
N GLU A 73 12.47 -11.58 -33.19
CA GLU A 73 12.33 -11.85 -34.63
C GLU A 73 10.86 -11.82 -35.07
N VAL A 74 9.97 -12.45 -34.31
CA VAL A 74 8.53 -12.48 -34.59
C VAL A 74 7.94 -11.08 -34.58
N LEU A 75 8.29 -10.25 -33.60
CA LEU A 75 7.79 -8.88 -33.50
C LEU A 75 8.30 -8.01 -34.65
N LEU A 76 9.61 -8.03 -34.93
CA LEU A 76 10.21 -7.23 -36.01
C LEU A 76 9.72 -7.64 -37.39
N LYS A 77 9.44 -8.93 -37.61
CA LYS A 77 8.99 -9.45 -38.91
C LYS A 77 7.51 -9.18 -39.18
N ASN A 78 6.66 -9.29 -38.16
CA ASN A 78 5.21 -9.22 -38.33
C ASN A 78 4.65 -7.81 -38.14
N PHE A 79 5.37 -6.90 -37.47
CA PHE A 79 4.90 -5.56 -37.13
C PHE A 79 5.88 -4.49 -37.61
N PRO A 80 5.61 -3.82 -38.75
CA PRO A 80 6.47 -2.74 -39.26
C PRO A 80 6.52 -1.50 -38.34
N GLU A 81 5.65 -1.42 -37.34
CA GLU A 81 5.61 -0.38 -36.32
C GLU A 81 6.70 -0.53 -35.26
N VAL A 82 7.28 -1.73 -35.13
CA VAL A 82 8.36 -1.98 -34.16
C VAL A 82 9.67 -1.50 -34.75
N GLU A 83 10.30 -0.52 -34.11
CA GLU A 83 11.61 -0.02 -34.52
C GLU A 83 12.73 -0.93 -33.99
N LYS A 84 12.64 -1.30 -32.72
CA LYS A 84 13.65 -2.11 -32.05
C LYS A 84 13.03 -2.91 -30.92
N VAL A 85 13.58 -4.10 -30.68
CA VAL A 85 13.29 -4.87 -29.47
C VAL A 85 14.59 -5.09 -28.72
N ILE A 86 14.54 -4.95 -27.39
CA ILE A 86 15.69 -5.15 -26.50
C ILE A 86 15.25 -6.05 -25.34
N ALA A 87 15.75 -7.29 -25.29
CA ALA A 87 15.55 -8.16 -24.13
C ALA A 87 16.64 -7.96 -23.06
N LYS A 88 16.22 -7.75 -21.80
CA LYS A 88 17.07 -7.83 -20.61
C LYS A 88 16.75 -9.13 -19.86
N ILE A 89 17.64 -10.11 -19.90
CA ILE A 89 17.47 -11.41 -19.24
C ILE A 89 18.15 -11.39 -17.87
N GLY A 90 17.45 -11.84 -16.83
CA GLY A 90 17.99 -11.90 -15.48
C GLY A 90 18.34 -10.54 -14.88
N SER A 91 19.18 -10.58 -13.86
CA SER A 91 19.58 -9.39 -13.08
C SER A 91 20.78 -8.68 -13.71
N ALA A 92 20.82 -7.36 -13.61
CA ALA A 92 22.01 -6.58 -13.97
C ALA A 92 23.06 -6.66 -12.84
N GLU A 93 24.32 -6.29 -13.15
CA GLU A 93 25.41 -6.16 -12.16
C GLU A 93 25.08 -5.13 -11.06
N ILE A 94 24.18 -4.19 -11.35
CA ILE A 94 23.62 -3.28 -10.35
C ILE A 94 22.40 -3.98 -9.74
N PRO A 95 22.37 -4.21 -8.41
CA PRO A 95 21.34 -5.01 -7.74
C PRO A 95 20.04 -4.21 -7.53
N THR A 96 19.51 -3.59 -8.58
CA THR A 96 18.23 -2.87 -8.54
C THR A 96 17.03 -3.77 -8.81
N ASP A 97 17.24 -4.92 -9.44
CA ASP A 97 16.17 -5.81 -9.89
C ASP A 97 16.59 -7.29 -9.78
N PRO A 98 16.04 -8.07 -8.84
CA PRO A 98 16.41 -9.47 -8.62
C PRO A 98 15.65 -10.41 -9.57
N MET A 99 15.87 -10.26 -10.88
CA MET A 99 15.25 -11.12 -11.88
C MET A 99 15.97 -12.48 -12.00
N PRO A 100 15.20 -13.59 -12.08
CA PRO A 100 15.77 -14.91 -12.32
C PRO A 100 16.15 -15.09 -13.81
N ILE A 101 16.94 -16.12 -14.10
CA ILE A 101 17.54 -16.37 -15.43
C ILE A 101 16.49 -16.82 -16.47
N GLU A 102 15.39 -17.43 -16.01
CA GLU A 102 14.25 -17.81 -16.84
C GLU A 102 13.27 -16.66 -17.13
N ALA A 103 13.57 -15.44 -16.68
CA ALA A 103 12.75 -14.26 -16.92
C ALA A 103 13.52 -13.18 -17.70
N ALA A 104 12.80 -12.46 -18.55
CA ALA A 104 13.34 -11.38 -19.35
C ALA A 104 12.33 -10.23 -19.48
N ASP A 105 12.84 -9.00 -19.47
CA ASP A 105 12.06 -7.82 -19.83
C ASP A 105 12.38 -7.47 -21.27
N MET A 106 11.40 -7.62 -22.16
CA MET A 106 11.54 -7.20 -23.56
C MET A 106 10.96 -5.79 -23.74
N MET A 107 11.83 -4.82 -23.99
CA MET A 107 11.43 -3.46 -24.36
C MET A 107 11.19 -3.40 -25.86
N VAL A 108 9.95 -3.14 -26.26
CA VAL A 108 9.52 -2.99 -27.66
C VAL A 108 9.36 -1.50 -27.93
N VAL A 109 10.33 -0.94 -28.65
CA VAL A 109 10.34 0.47 -29.05
C VAL A 109 9.49 0.60 -30.31
N MET A 110 8.48 1.47 -30.22
CA MET A 110 7.46 1.66 -31.25
C MET A 110 7.72 2.94 -32.02
N LYS A 111 7.39 2.95 -33.31
CA LYS A 111 7.24 4.18 -34.08
C LYS A 111 6.07 5.03 -33.56
N ASP A 112 6.07 6.30 -33.93
CA ASP A 112 4.96 7.21 -33.65
C ASP A 112 3.63 6.64 -34.14
N LYS A 113 2.57 6.85 -33.35
CA LYS A 113 1.23 6.28 -33.60
C LYS A 113 0.66 6.63 -34.98
N SER A 114 1.06 7.76 -35.56
CA SER A 114 0.65 8.18 -36.91
C SER A 114 1.17 7.27 -38.03
N GLU A 115 2.22 6.50 -37.76
CA GLU A 115 2.86 5.59 -38.72
C GLU A 115 2.34 4.15 -38.62
N TRP A 116 1.38 3.89 -37.73
CA TRP A 116 0.86 2.55 -37.49
C TRP A 116 -0.05 2.09 -38.64
N VAL A 117 0.16 0.87 -39.12
CA VAL A 117 -0.62 0.27 -40.23
C VAL A 117 -1.40 -0.98 -39.80
N SER A 118 -0.90 -1.68 -38.78
CA SER A 118 -1.40 -2.99 -38.35
C SER A 118 -2.52 -2.88 -37.33
N ALA A 119 -2.68 -1.75 -36.64
CA ALA A 119 -3.78 -1.54 -35.70
C ALA A 119 -4.11 -0.05 -35.57
N SER A 120 -5.39 0.27 -35.33
CA SER A 120 -5.82 1.66 -35.09
C SER A 120 -5.75 2.04 -33.61
N THR A 121 -5.79 1.03 -32.73
CA THR A 121 -5.76 1.21 -31.27
C THR A 121 -4.60 0.43 -30.64
N LYS A 122 -4.17 0.85 -29.45
CA LYS A 122 -3.05 0.19 -28.76
C LYS A 122 -3.46 -1.16 -28.23
N GLU A 123 -4.69 -1.27 -27.76
CA GLU A 123 -5.29 -2.49 -27.24
C GLU A 123 -5.35 -3.55 -28.34
N GLU A 124 -5.73 -3.16 -29.55
CA GLU A 124 -5.69 -4.03 -30.73
C GLU A 124 -4.25 -4.41 -31.11
N MET A 125 -3.30 -3.47 -31.06
CA MET A 125 -1.90 -3.76 -31.33
C MET A 125 -1.34 -4.80 -30.35
N ILE A 126 -1.56 -4.60 -29.05
CA ILE A 126 -1.14 -5.53 -28.00
C ILE A 126 -1.79 -6.91 -28.22
N ALA A 127 -3.09 -6.97 -28.50
CA ALA A 127 -3.77 -8.24 -28.74
C ALA A 127 -3.18 -8.99 -29.95
N ARG A 128 -2.85 -8.27 -31.04
CA ARG A 128 -2.21 -8.85 -32.22
C ARG A 128 -0.78 -9.32 -31.92
N MET A 129 0.02 -8.53 -31.22
CA MET A 129 1.39 -8.89 -30.83
C MET A 129 1.41 -10.08 -29.87
N GLN A 130 0.54 -10.08 -28.86
CA GLN A 130 0.41 -11.17 -27.91
C GLN A 130 -0.01 -12.47 -28.61
N LYS A 131 -0.97 -12.40 -29.54
CA LYS A 131 -1.35 -13.54 -30.37
C LYS A 131 -0.16 -14.05 -31.20
N ALA A 132 0.53 -13.16 -31.91
CA ALA A 132 1.68 -13.53 -32.73
C ALA A 132 2.81 -14.20 -31.91
N LEU A 133 3.12 -13.67 -30.73
CA LEU A 133 4.11 -14.27 -29.83
C LEU A 133 3.66 -15.65 -29.33
N SER A 134 2.40 -15.78 -28.88
CA SER A 134 1.87 -17.04 -28.37
C SER A 134 1.82 -18.17 -29.40
N GLU A 135 1.56 -17.84 -30.68
CA GLU A 135 1.50 -18.82 -31.77
C GLU A 135 2.89 -19.25 -32.27
N ASN A 136 3.89 -18.37 -32.18
CA ASN A 136 5.23 -18.62 -32.75
C ASN A 136 6.28 -19.02 -31.71
N VAL A 137 6.07 -18.75 -30.43
CA VAL A 137 7.01 -19.05 -29.34
C VAL A 137 6.30 -19.84 -28.24
N PRO A 138 6.03 -21.15 -28.47
CA PRO A 138 5.29 -21.97 -27.51
C PRO A 138 6.10 -22.20 -26.22
N GLY A 139 5.40 -22.30 -25.09
CA GLY A 139 6.02 -22.56 -23.78
C GLY A 139 6.60 -21.32 -23.10
N VAL A 140 6.35 -20.13 -23.64
CA VAL A 140 6.76 -18.84 -23.07
C VAL A 140 5.51 -18.02 -22.76
N TRP A 141 5.49 -17.44 -21.55
CA TRP A 141 4.45 -16.51 -21.14
C TRP A 141 4.90 -15.08 -21.45
N PHE A 142 4.00 -14.29 -22.06
CA PHE A 142 4.25 -12.90 -22.42
C PHE A 142 3.15 -12.02 -21.82
N GLY A 143 3.54 -11.07 -20.96
CA GLY A 143 2.64 -10.08 -20.36
C GLY A 143 2.98 -8.67 -20.84
N PHE A 144 2.06 -8.05 -21.57
CA PHE A 144 2.23 -6.68 -22.10
C PHE A 144 1.86 -5.62 -21.06
N GLN A 145 2.75 -4.64 -20.90
CA GLN A 145 2.64 -3.47 -20.03
C GLN A 145 3.37 -2.27 -20.65
N HIS A 146 3.37 -1.15 -19.93
CA HIS A 146 4.18 0.03 -20.25
C HIS A 146 5.46 0.11 -19.39
N PRO A 147 6.61 0.57 -19.93
CA PRO A 147 7.88 0.56 -19.21
C PRO A 147 7.90 1.26 -17.84
N ILE A 148 7.41 2.50 -17.75
CA ILE A 148 7.36 3.30 -16.52
C ILE A 148 6.31 2.73 -15.58
N GLN A 149 5.13 2.37 -16.08
CA GLN A 149 4.07 1.73 -15.28
C GLN A 149 4.55 0.43 -14.63
N MET A 150 5.21 -0.46 -15.39
CA MET A 150 5.76 -1.72 -14.89
C MET A 150 6.73 -1.47 -13.73
N ARG A 151 7.65 -0.52 -13.88
CA ARG A 151 8.63 -0.17 -12.83
C ARG A 151 7.99 0.51 -11.65
N PHE A 152 7.00 1.36 -11.87
CA PHE A 152 6.26 2.01 -10.78
C PHE A 152 5.50 0.97 -9.95
N ASN A 153 4.80 0.03 -10.59
CA ASN A 153 4.09 -1.04 -9.92
C ASN A 153 5.05 -1.92 -9.10
N GLU A 154 6.18 -2.30 -9.69
CA GLU A 154 7.21 -3.13 -9.06
C GLU A 154 7.79 -2.44 -7.81
N LEU A 155 8.17 -1.16 -7.93
CA LEU A 155 8.70 -0.37 -6.81
C LEU A 155 7.67 -0.15 -5.70
N MET A 156 6.40 0.03 -6.07
CA MET A 156 5.37 0.39 -5.09
C MET A 156 4.77 -0.81 -4.36
N THR A 157 4.66 -1.94 -5.05
CA THR A 157 3.87 -3.09 -4.55
C THR A 157 4.65 -4.40 -4.50
N GLY A 158 5.86 -4.40 -5.06
CA GLY A 158 6.72 -5.58 -5.21
C GLY A 158 6.27 -6.51 -6.34
N ALA A 159 5.35 -6.05 -7.20
CA ALA A 159 4.83 -6.82 -8.31
C ALA A 159 4.57 -5.94 -9.52
N ARG A 160 4.64 -6.51 -10.72
CA ARG A 160 4.61 -5.78 -11.99
C ARG A 160 3.19 -5.52 -12.47
N GLN A 161 2.25 -6.39 -12.12
CA GLN A 161 0.86 -6.35 -12.57
C GLN A 161 0.03 -5.26 -11.88
N ASP A 162 -1.03 -4.79 -12.55
CA ASP A 162 -1.90 -3.71 -12.04
C ASP A 162 -2.60 -4.10 -10.74
N VAL A 163 -3.03 -5.36 -10.65
CA VAL A 163 -3.65 -5.94 -9.47
C VAL A 163 -2.87 -7.16 -9.05
N VAL A 164 -2.62 -7.25 -7.75
CA VAL A 164 -2.02 -8.45 -7.16
C VAL A 164 -2.82 -8.96 -5.98
N VAL A 165 -3.05 -10.26 -5.96
CA VAL A 165 -3.66 -10.97 -4.86
C VAL A 165 -2.56 -11.71 -4.13
N LYS A 166 -2.30 -11.33 -2.88
CA LYS A 166 -1.25 -11.92 -2.05
C LYS A 166 -1.89 -12.93 -1.12
N VAL A 167 -1.51 -14.19 -1.24
CA VAL A 167 -1.92 -15.25 -0.31
C VAL A 167 -0.79 -15.47 0.70
N TYR A 168 -1.09 -15.34 1.99
CA TYR A 168 -0.14 -15.52 3.09
C TYR A 168 -0.37 -16.86 3.78
N GLY A 169 0.72 -17.45 4.31
CA GLY A 169 0.70 -18.75 5.00
C GLY A 169 2.12 -19.33 5.11
N GLU A 170 2.29 -20.40 5.89
CA GLU A 170 3.63 -20.95 6.17
C GLU A 170 4.05 -22.07 5.22
N ASP A 171 3.15 -22.99 4.88
CA ASP A 171 3.41 -24.12 3.99
C ASP A 171 3.32 -23.72 2.51
N LEU A 172 4.38 -24.00 1.76
CA LEU A 172 4.53 -23.60 0.35
C LEU A 172 3.62 -24.37 -0.61
N ASP A 173 3.31 -25.63 -0.31
CA ASP A 173 2.46 -26.48 -1.17
C ASP A 173 0.99 -26.07 -1.02
N GLN A 174 0.58 -25.76 0.22
CA GLN A 174 -0.73 -25.18 0.50
C GLN A 174 -0.88 -23.80 -0.15
N LEU A 175 0.13 -22.93 -0.04
CA LEU A 175 0.13 -21.63 -0.72
C LEU A 175 -0.04 -21.79 -2.23
N THR A 176 0.70 -22.70 -2.85
CA THR A 176 0.63 -22.97 -4.30
C THR A 176 -0.77 -23.45 -4.70
N THR A 177 -1.39 -24.30 -3.89
CA THR A 177 -2.76 -24.79 -4.11
C THR A 177 -3.78 -23.65 -4.05
N TYR A 178 -3.72 -22.80 -3.03
CA TYR A 178 -4.62 -21.65 -2.90
C TYR A 178 -4.40 -20.62 -4.00
N ALA A 179 -3.15 -20.33 -4.38
CA ALA A 179 -2.85 -19.44 -5.49
C ALA A 179 -3.43 -19.95 -6.82
N ALA A 180 -3.35 -21.27 -7.08
CA ALA A 180 -3.97 -21.86 -8.26
C ALA A 180 -5.51 -21.74 -8.25
N GLN A 181 -6.15 -21.90 -7.08
CA GLN A 181 -7.60 -21.70 -6.95
C GLN A 181 -8.00 -20.24 -7.18
N VAL A 182 -7.30 -19.30 -6.54
CA VAL A 182 -7.51 -17.86 -6.71
C VAL A 182 -7.24 -17.44 -8.16
N GLY A 183 -6.19 -17.96 -8.78
CA GLY A 183 -5.87 -17.70 -10.19
C GLY A 183 -6.96 -18.18 -11.15
N LYS A 184 -7.55 -19.35 -10.92
CA LYS A 184 -8.71 -19.83 -11.70
C LYS A 184 -9.92 -18.90 -11.57
N LEU A 185 -10.19 -18.41 -10.36
CA LEU A 185 -11.28 -17.47 -10.11
C LEU A 185 -11.01 -16.11 -10.76
N ALA A 186 -9.78 -15.62 -10.69
CA ALA A 186 -9.35 -14.38 -11.35
C ALA A 186 -9.52 -14.49 -12.87
N ASN A 187 -9.03 -15.56 -13.50
CA ASN A 187 -9.13 -15.77 -14.95
C ASN A 187 -10.56 -15.84 -15.49
N ALA A 188 -11.53 -16.19 -14.63
CA ALA A 188 -12.94 -16.28 -14.99
C ALA A 188 -13.68 -14.94 -14.90
N ILE A 189 -13.02 -13.86 -14.49
CA ILE A 189 -13.61 -12.52 -14.42
C ILE A 189 -13.39 -11.79 -15.73
N GLU A 190 -14.43 -11.17 -16.25
CA GLU A 190 -14.32 -10.33 -17.44
C GLU A 190 -13.47 -9.08 -17.14
N GLY A 191 -12.46 -8.84 -17.99
CA GLY A 191 -11.53 -7.73 -17.89
C GLY A 191 -10.18 -8.05 -17.22
N THR A 192 -9.96 -9.28 -16.75
CA THR A 192 -8.63 -9.74 -16.34
C THR A 192 -7.86 -10.32 -17.52
N GLU A 193 -6.64 -9.83 -17.73
CA GLU A 193 -5.74 -10.25 -18.81
C GLU A 193 -4.36 -10.59 -18.25
N SER A 194 -3.62 -11.43 -18.99
CA SER A 194 -2.24 -11.80 -18.64
C SER A 194 -2.10 -12.27 -17.19
N LEU A 195 -2.89 -13.29 -16.80
CA LEU A 195 -2.78 -13.89 -15.47
C LEU A 195 -1.37 -14.45 -15.27
N PHE A 196 -0.76 -14.04 -14.16
CA PHE A 196 0.52 -14.52 -13.69
C PHE A 196 0.36 -15.11 -12.29
N ILE A 197 0.73 -16.38 -12.13
CA ILE A 197 0.81 -17.04 -10.82
C ILE A 197 2.28 -17.26 -10.53
N GLU A 198 2.73 -16.74 -9.39
CA GLU A 198 4.10 -16.91 -8.95
C GLU A 198 4.40 -18.38 -8.61
N ASN A 199 5.37 -18.98 -9.29
CA ASN A 199 5.79 -20.35 -9.01
C ASN A 199 6.84 -20.38 -7.87
N MET A 200 6.49 -21.02 -6.77
CA MET A 200 7.35 -21.17 -5.58
C MET A 200 8.11 -22.50 -5.59
N THR A 201 7.68 -23.47 -6.40
CA THR A 201 8.27 -24.80 -6.57
C THR A 201 8.60 -25.04 -8.04
N GLY A 202 9.25 -26.16 -8.37
CA GLY A 202 9.56 -26.52 -9.76
C GLY A 202 11.00 -26.29 -10.19
N LEU A 203 11.90 -25.88 -9.28
CA LEU A 203 13.32 -25.74 -9.59
C LEU A 203 14.02 -27.10 -9.38
N PRO A 204 14.52 -27.78 -10.43
CA PRO A 204 15.29 -29.01 -10.26
C PRO A 204 16.65 -28.69 -9.62
N GLN A 205 16.95 -29.33 -8.50
CA GLN A 205 18.18 -29.15 -7.72
C GLN A 205 18.89 -30.49 -7.52
N ILE A 206 20.23 -30.45 -7.58
CA ILE A 206 21.05 -31.59 -7.19
C ILE A 206 21.34 -31.45 -5.70
N ILE A 207 20.73 -32.33 -4.90
CA ILE A 207 20.89 -32.37 -3.45
C ILE A 207 21.95 -33.39 -3.08
N ILE A 208 22.98 -32.96 -2.36
CA ILE A 208 24.07 -33.80 -1.85
C ILE A 208 23.85 -33.99 -0.35
N ARG A 209 23.29 -35.14 0.05
CA ARG A 209 23.03 -35.49 1.46
C ARG A 209 24.24 -36.22 2.02
N LEU A 210 25.02 -35.53 2.86
CA LEU A 210 26.21 -36.10 3.48
C LEU A 210 25.85 -37.20 4.49
N LYS A 211 26.54 -38.34 4.40
CA LYS A 211 26.43 -39.45 5.35
C LYS A 211 27.46 -39.26 6.46
N LEU A 212 27.02 -38.70 7.59
CA LEU A 212 27.91 -38.36 8.72
C LEU A 212 28.73 -39.55 9.20
N ASP A 213 28.12 -40.75 9.25
CA ASP A 213 28.79 -41.98 9.67
C ASP A 213 29.93 -42.39 8.74
N GLN A 214 29.77 -42.17 7.43
CA GLN A 214 30.79 -42.49 6.42
C GLN A 214 31.91 -41.46 6.44
N LEU A 215 31.57 -40.18 6.59
CA LEU A 215 32.57 -39.12 6.76
C LEU A 215 33.48 -39.41 7.97
N ALA A 216 32.90 -39.83 9.10
CA ALA A 216 33.66 -40.19 10.29
C ALA A 216 34.62 -41.37 10.05
N ARG A 217 34.18 -42.40 9.30
CA ARG A 217 35.03 -43.57 8.96
C ARG A 217 36.27 -43.19 8.16
N PHE A 218 36.14 -42.25 7.24
CA PHE A 218 37.25 -41.78 6.39
C PHE A 218 38.00 -40.58 6.98
N ASN A 219 37.65 -40.15 8.20
CA ASN A 219 38.21 -38.96 8.85
C ASN A 219 38.09 -37.70 7.95
N LEU A 220 36.95 -37.54 7.29
CA LEU A 220 36.61 -36.42 6.42
C LEU A 220 35.72 -35.42 7.15
N THR A 221 36.01 -34.13 6.97
CA THR A 221 35.17 -33.05 7.49
C THR A 221 34.17 -32.57 6.44
N ILE A 222 33.00 -32.10 6.89
CA ILE A 222 31.98 -31.49 6.02
C ILE A 222 32.57 -30.35 5.19
N ARG A 223 33.47 -29.56 5.78
CA ARG A 223 34.14 -28.44 5.10
C ARG A 223 34.96 -28.92 3.90
N GLN A 224 35.78 -29.95 4.08
CA GLN A 224 36.61 -30.50 2.99
C GLN A 224 35.75 -31.01 1.84
N VAL A 225 34.65 -31.71 2.14
CA VAL A 225 33.74 -32.22 1.11
C VAL A 225 33.10 -31.06 0.34
N ASN A 226 32.58 -30.05 1.05
CA ASN A 226 31.97 -28.88 0.42
C ASN A 226 32.96 -28.06 -0.39
N GLU A 227 34.21 -27.92 0.07
CA GLU A 227 35.27 -27.23 -0.66
C GLU A 227 35.56 -27.94 -1.98
N VAL A 228 35.78 -29.26 -1.96
CA VAL A 228 36.01 -30.05 -3.19
C VAL A 228 34.83 -29.93 -4.16
N ILE A 229 33.59 -30.01 -3.67
CA ILE A 229 32.38 -29.82 -4.51
C ILE A 229 32.37 -28.41 -5.11
N ASN A 230 32.61 -27.38 -4.30
CA ASN A 230 32.55 -25.98 -4.72
C ASN A 230 33.65 -25.64 -5.74
N THR A 231 34.90 -25.97 -5.43
CA THR A 231 36.04 -25.79 -6.35
C THR A 231 35.80 -26.55 -7.65
N SER A 232 35.30 -27.78 -7.59
CA SER A 232 35.15 -28.63 -8.78
C SER A 232 34.02 -28.19 -9.70
N MET A 233 32.86 -27.82 -9.14
CA MET A 233 31.62 -27.58 -9.89
C MET A 233 31.35 -26.10 -10.16
N ALA A 234 31.21 -25.29 -9.11
CA ALA A 234 30.93 -23.85 -9.22
C ALA A 234 32.18 -23.06 -9.63
N GLY A 235 33.34 -23.56 -9.24
CA GLY A 235 34.61 -22.89 -9.37
C GLY A 235 34.89 -21.99 -8.17
N GLN A 236 36.14 -21.99 -7.71
CA GLN A 236 36.57 -21.18 -6.58
C GLN A 236 37.63 -20.18 -7.02
N SER A 237 37.51 -18.93 -6.56
CA SER A 237 38.52 -17.91 -6.82
C SER A 237 39.82 -18.29 -6.12
N ALA A 238 40.90 -18.40 -6.90
CA ALA A 238 42.27 -18.66 -6.45
C ALA A 238 43.10 -17.36 -6.36
N GLY A 239 42.51 -16.22 -6.69
CA GLY A 239 43.16 -14.91 -6.62
C GLY A 239 42.61 -13.94 -7.65
N LEU A 240 43.15 -12.72 -7.63
CA LEU A 240 42.80 -11.66 -8.57
C LEU A 240 44.00 -11.37 -9.47
N LEU A 241 43.74 -11.25 -10.77
CA LEU A 241 44.65 -10.66 -11.73
C LEU A 241 44.32 -9.17 -11.88
N PHE A 242 45.33 -8.33 -11.72
CA PHE A 242 45.21 -6.88 -11.88
C PHE A 242 45.85 -6.43 -13.19
N GLU A 243 45.08 -5.74 -14.02
CA GLU A 243 45.55 -5.10 -15.25
C GLU A 243 45.24 -3.60 -15.18
N GLY A 244 46.17 -2.84 -14.60
CA GLY A 244 45.94 -1.43 -14.27
C GLY A 244 44.82 -1.29 -13.23
N GLU A 245 43.73 -0.64 -13.62
CA GLU A 245 42.53 -0.47 -12.78
C GLU A 245 41.54 -1.65 -12.89
N LYS A 246 41.68 -2.52 -13.90
CA LYS A 246 40.80 -3.68 -14.10
C LYS A 246 41.20 -4.82 -13.18
N ARG A 247 40.19 -5.56 -12.69
CA ARG A 247 40.35 -6.71 -11.80
C ARG A 247 39.63 -7.90 -12.41
N PHE A 248 40.30 -9.04 -12.46
CA PHE A 248 39.75 -10.29 -12.98
C PHE A 248 39.92 -11.40 -11.96
N ASP A 249 38.87 -12.20 -11.73
CA ASP A 249 38.97 -13.40 -10.91
C ASP A 249 39.71 -14.51 -11.66
N ILE A 250 40.68 -15.13 -10.98
CA ILE A 250 41.30 -16.38 -11.40
C ILE A 250 40.52 -17.51 -10.74
N ILE A 251 39.83 -18.35 -11.52
CA ILE A 251 38.95 -19.40 -11.00
C ILE A 251 39.54 -20.78 -11.29
N VAL A 252 39.61 -21.64 -10.27
CA VAL A 252 39.92 -23.07 -10.42
C VAL A 252 38.60 -23.83 -10.47
N ARG A 253 38.42 -24.65 -11.51
CA ARG A 253 37.26 -25.53 -11.71
C ARG A 253 37.61 -26.74 -12.58
N LEU A 254 36.82 -27.80 -12.49
CA LEU A 254 36.98 -28.94 -13.41
C LEU A 254 36.61 -28.55 -14.84
N ASP A 255 37.22 -29.26 -15.79
CA ASP A 255 36.84 -29.16 -17.19
C ASP A 255 35.34 -29.47 -17.37
N THR A 256 34.72 -28.82 -18.34
CA THR A 256 33.28 -28.96 -18.61
C THR A 256 32.86 -30.41 -18.85
N GLN A 257 33.70 -31.28 -19.41
CA GLN A 257 33.34 -32.68 -19.62
C GLN A 257 33.12 -33.47 -18.32
N ASN A 258 33.76 -33.07 -17.23
CA ASN A 258 33.69 -33.76 -15.93
C ASN A 258 32.67 -33.13 -14.97
N ARG A 259 31.68 -32.40 -15.51
CA ARG A 259 30.64 -31.70 -14.73
C ARG A 259 29.32 -31.54 -15.49
N LYS A 260 29.04 -32.42 -16.46
CA LYS A 260 27.81 -32.35 -17.26
C LYS A 260 26.67 -33.14 -16.62
N SER A 261 27.01 -34.21 -15.92
CA SER A 261 26.04 -35.18 -15.43
C SER A 261 26.10 -35.30 -13.91
N ILE A 262 25.00 -35.80 -13.34
CA ILE A 262 24.95 -36.14 -11.92
C ILE A 262 25.95 -37.25 -11.56
N GLU A 263 26.31 -38.11 -12.51
CA GLU A 263 27.32 -39.16 -12.30
C GLU A 263 28.72 -38.57 -12.11
N ASP A 264 29.04 -37.48 -12.79
CA ASP A 264 30.33 -36.79 -12.62
C ASP A 264 30.49 -36.28 -11.18
N ILE A 265 29.39 -35.80 -10.59
CA ILE A 265 29.35 -35.37 -9.19
C ILE A 265 29.50 -36.58 -8.26
N ARG A 266 28.82 -37.70 -8.53
CA ARG A 266 28.92 -38.93 -7.73
C ARG A 266 30.32 -39.55 -7.72
N ASN A 267 31.03 -39.41 -8.84
CA ASN A 267 32.36 -39.94 -9.05
C ASN A 267 33.48 -38.96 -8.64
N LEU A 268 33.13 -37.80 -8.07
CA LEU A 268 34.10 -36.82 -7.60
C LEU A 268 34.93 -37.40 -6.44
N TYR A 269 36.25 -37.36 -6.56
CA TYR A 269 37.14 -37.86 -5.52
C TYR A 269 37.46 -36.78 -4.49
N ILE A 270 37.44 -37.18 -3.22
CA ILE A 270 37.82 -36.36 -2.07
C ILE A 270 39.06 -36.98 -1.44
N THR A 271 40.13 -36.19 -1.34
CA THR A 271 41.37 -36.63 -0.70
C THR A 271 41.21 -36.58 0.82
N ALA A 272 41.27 -37.74 1.48
CA ALA A 272 41.30 -37.83 2.93
C ALA A 272 42.69 -37.46 3.48
N ALA A 273 42.77 -37.16 4.79
CA ALA A 273 44.01 -36.72 5.44
C ALA A 273 45.17 -37.73 5.34
N ASN A 274 44.84 -39.01 5.14
CA ASN A 274 45.80 -40.10 4.92
C ASN A 274 46.18 -40.31 3.44
N GLY A 275 45.76 -39.42 2.53
CA GLY A 275 46.03 -39.49 1.09
C GLY A 275 45.07 -40.40 0.30
N MET A 276 44.13 -41.07 0.98
CA MET A 276 43.14 -41.93 0.33
C MET A 276 42.15 -41.10 -0.50
N GLN A 277 41.89 -41.52 -1.74
CA GLN A 277 40.87 -40.91 -2.60
C GLN A 277 39.54 -41.61 -2.38
N VAL A 278 38.57 -40.89 -1.81
CA VAL A 278 37.24 -41.42 -1.52
C VAL A 278 36.24 -40.80 -2.48
N PRO A 279 35.50 -41.60 -3.30
CA PRO A 279 34.48 -41.05 -4.18
C PRO A 279 33.31 -40.49 -3.37
N LEU A 280 32.72 -39.38 -3.83
CA LEU A 280 31.63 -38.69 -3.15
C LEU A 280 30.44 -39.61 -2.87
N SER A 281 30.15 -40.53 -3.79
CA SER A 281 29.09 -41.55 -3.64
C SER A 281 29.20 -42.44 -2.39
N GLN A 282 30.41 -42.64 -1.85
CA GLN A 282 30.59 -43.39 -0.59
C GLN A 282 30.24 -42.58 0.65
N VAL A 283 30.33 -41.25 0.57
CA VAL A 283 30.17 -40.35 1.72
C VAL A 283 28.96 -39.43 1.62
N ALA A 284 28.24 -39.46 0.51
CA ALA A 284 27.03 -38.68 0.28
C ALA A 284 26.05 -39.36 -0.69
N ASP A 285 24.75 -39.13 -0.49
CA ASP A 285 23.74 -39.44 -1.50
C ASP A 285 23.52 -38.22 -2.39
N VAL A 286 23.71 -38.40 -3.70
CA VAL A 286 23.52 -37.34 -4.71
C VAL A 286 22.24 -37.63 -5.48
N VAL A 287 21.20 -36.84 -5.25
CA VAL A 287 19.87 -37.03 -5.83
C VAL A 287 19.38 -35.77 -6.53
N LEU A 288 18.59 -35.94 -7.58
CA LEU A 288 17.90 -34.84 -8.25
C LEU A 288 16.51 -34.72 -7.62
N GLU A 289 16.21 -33.57 -7.03
CA GLU A 289 14.93 -33.30 -6.38
C GLU A 289 14.39 -31.93 -6.82
N VAL A 290 13.07 -31.78 -6.80
CA VAL A 290 12.44 -30.49 -7.09
C VAL A 290 12.40 -29.68 -5.80
N GLY A 291 13.14 -28.57 -5.78
CA GLY A 291 13.20 -27.65 -4.66
C GLY A 291 12.33 -26.41 -4.86
N PRO A 292 12.25 -25.55 -3.82
CA PRO A 292 11.64 -24.24 -3.95
C PRO A 292 12.48 -23.35 -4.89
N ASN A 293 11.80 -22.61 -5.78
CA ASN A 293 12.45 -21.67 -6.69
C ASN A 293 12.87 -20.39 -5.96
N GLN A 294 11.93 -19.84 -5.19
CA GLN A 294 12.09 -18.59 -4.46
C GLN A 294 11.20 -18.61 -3.21
N ILE A 295 11.58 -17.85 -2.20
CA ILE A 295 10.77 -17.67 -0.99
C ILE A 295 10.53 -16.19 -0.76
N GLN A 296 9.39 -15.70 -1.23
CA GLN A 296 9.00 -14.31 -1.05
C GLN A 296 8.33 -14.08 0.30
N ARG A 297 8.62 -12.92 0.89
CA ARG A 297 8.08 -12.50 2.17
C ARG A 297 7.72 -11.03 2.18
N ASP A 298 6.58 -10.71 2.77
CA ASP A 298 6.27 -9.35 3.20
C ASP A 298 6.17 -9.36 4.72
N ASP A 299 6.82 -8.42 5.41
CA ASP A 299 6.86 -8.34 6.88
C ASP A 299 7.21 -9.68 7.57
N ALA A 300 8.23 -10.36 7.02
CA ALA A 300 8.70 -11.69 7.42
C ALA A 300 7.70 -12.86 7.24
N LYS A 301 6.49 -12.60 6.72
CA LYS A 301 5.49 -13.63 6.43
C LYS A 301 5.64 -14.13 5.00
N ARG A 302 5.67 -15.45 4.82
CA ARG A 302 5.69 -16.07 3.49
C ARG A 302 4.40 -15.75 2.73
N ARG A 303 4.57 -15.47 1.44
CA ARG A 303 3.45 -15.16 0.54
C ARG A 303 3.71 -15.68 -0.86
N ILE A 304 2.63 -15.83 -1.60
CA ILE A 304 2.61 -16.10 -3.05
C ILE A 304 1.72 -15.05 -3.71
N VAL A 305 2.17 -14.51 -4.85
CA VAL A 305 1.41 -13.51 -5.62
C VAL A 305 0.68 -14.16 -6.79
N VAL A 306 -0.59 -13.79 -6.93
CA VAL A 306 -1.38 -13.97 -8.15
C VAL A 306 -1.62 -12.58 -8.74
N GLY A 307 -0.94 -12.25 -9.83
CA GLY A 307 -1.04 -10.96 -10.50
C GLY A 307 -1.81 -11.04 -11.81
N PHE A 308 -2.51 -9.97 -12.17
CA PHE A 308 -3.13 -9.83 -13.49
C PHE A 308 -3.25 -8.34 -13.86
N ASN A 309 -3.28 -8.07 -15.16
CA ASN A 309 -3.54 -6.73 -15.67
C ASN A 309 -5.04 -6.55 -15.93
N THR A 310 -5.53 -5.31 -15.84
CA THR A 310 -6.95 -5.01 -16.05
C THR A 310 -7.14 -4.31 -17.38
N ARG A 311 -8.05 -4.79 -18.24
CA ARG A 311 -8.38 -4.15 -19.52
C ARG A 311 -9.87 -4.05 -19.76
N GLY A 312 -10.31 -2.92 -20.29
CA GLY A 312 -11.71 -2.67 -20.64
C GLY A 312 -12.68 -2.53 -19.45
N ARG A 313 -12.19 -2.65 -18.21
CA ARG A 313 -12.99 -2.55 -16.98
C ARG A 313 -12.13 -2.02 -15.83
N ASP A 314 -12.76 -1.30 -14.90
CA ASP A 314 -12.06 -0.64 -13.81
C ASP A 314 -11.55 -1.60 -12.72
N VAL A 315 -10.42 -1.22 -12.13
CA VAL A 315 -9.72 -1.99 -11.09
C VAL A 315 -10.62 -2.28 -9.89
N GLN A 316 -11.40 -1.29 -9.43
CA GLN A 316 -12.23 -1.44 -8.24
C GLN A 316 -13.32 -2.50 -8.45
N SER A 317 -14.05 -2.46 -9.56
CA SER A 317 -15.13 -3.41 -9.86
C SER A 317 -14.61 -4.84 -9.97
N ILE A 318 -13.48 -5.04 -10.65
CA ILE A 318 -12.85 -6.36 -10.81
C ILE A 318 -12.45 -6.92 -9.45
N VAL A 319 -11.76 -6.13 -8.62
CA VAL A 319 -11.30 -6.59 -7.30
C VAL A 319 -12.48 -6.88 -6.37
N GLN A 320 -13.54 -6.07 -6.39
CA GLN A 320 -14.74 -6.34 -5.59
C GLN A 320 -15.48 -7.61 -6.02
N GLU A 321 -15.52 -7.90 -7.31
CA GLU A 321 -16.07 -9.16 -7.81
C GLU A 321 -15.18 -10.35 -7.40
N LEU A 322 -13.87 -10.20 -7.53
CA LEU A 322 -12.90 -11.22 -7.13
C LEU A 322 -12.96 -11.50 -5.63
N GLN A 323 -13.06 -10.48 -4.78
CA GLN A 323 -13.25 -10.62 -3.34
C GLN A 323 -14.46 -11.50 -3.03
N LYS A 324 -15.62 -11.20 -3.61
CA LYS A 324 -16.83 -12.00 -3.42
C LYS A 324 -16.66 -13.45 -3.87
N LYS A 325 -16.00 -13.67 -5.01
CA LYS A 325 -15.75 -15.02 -5.55
C LYS A 325 -14.75 -15.81 -4.69
N VAL A 326 -13.70 -15.15 -4.17
CA VAL A 326 -12.71 -15.79 -3.30
C VAL A 326 -13.32 -16.11 -1.94
N ASP A 327 -14.06 -15.19 -1.33
CA ASP A 327 -14.70 -15.37 -0.02
C ASP A 327 -15.73 -16.53 -0.01
N THR A 328 -16.37 -16.78 -1.16
CA THR A 328 -17.36 -17.86 -1.31
C THR A 328 -16.77 -19.16 -1.85
N GLY A 329 -15.76 -19.06 -2.73
CA GLY A 329 -15.19 -20.18 -3.47
C GLY A 329 -13.97 -20.84 -2.83
N VAL A 330 -13.24 -20.14 -1.96
CA VAL A 330 -12.00 -20.65 -1.34
C VAL A 330 -12.12 -20.62 0.18
N LYS A 331 -11.97 -21.78 0.81
CA LYS A 331 -11.91 -21.91 2.27
C LYS A 331 -10.46 -22.02 2.71
N PHE A 332 -9.93 -20.93 3.26
CA PHE A 332 -8.57 -20.90 3.80
C PHE A 332 -8.48 -21.64 5.13
N ALA A 333 -7.42 -22.44 5.30
CA ALA A 333 -7.07 -23.03 6.59
C ALA A 333 -6.65 -21.94 7.60
N PRO A 334 -6.74 -22.21 8.92
CA PRO A 334 -6.26 -21.27 9.94
C PRO A 334 -4.82 -20.82 9.69
N GLY A 335 -4.57 -19.51 9.79
CA GLY A 335 -3.26 -18.91 9.49
C GLY A 335 -3.05 -18.52 8.02
N TYR A 336 -3.96 -18.89 7.12
CA TYR A 336 -3.95 -18.46 5.73
C TYR A 336 -4.95 -17.33 5.50
N TYR A 337 -4.53 -16.31 4.77
CA TYR A 337 -5.40 -15.19 4.43
C TYR A 337 -4.93 -14.51 3.14
N VAL A 338 -5.83 -13.74 2.54
CA VAL A 338 -5.59 -13.05 1.28
C VAL A 338 -5.62 -11.54 1.49
N THR A 339 -4.74 -10.83 0.81
CA THR A 339 -4.81 -9.38 0.67
C THR A 339 -4.74 -8.98 -0.79
N TYR A 340 -5.28 -7.80 -1.09
CA TYR A 340 -5.32 -7.24 -2.44
C TYR A 340 -4.40 -6.02 -2.48
N GLY A 341 -3.39 -6.09 -3.34
CA GLY A 341 -2.38 -5.08 -3.59
C GLY A 341 -2.47 -4.50 -4.99
N GLY A 342 -1.38 -3.88 -5.44
CA GLY A 342 -1.34 -3.21 -6.74
C GLY A 342 -1.94 -1.81 -6.69
N SER A 343 -2.39 -1.33 -7.85
CA SER A 343 -3.14 -0.08 -8.03
C SER A 343 -4.38 0.01 -7.14
N PHE A 344 -5.00 -1.13 -6.80
CA PHE A 344 -6.17 -1.19 -5.91
C PHE A 344 -5.86 -0.72 -4.48
N LYS A 345 -4.71 -1.10 -3.91
CA LYS A 345 -4.29 -0.64 -2.58
C LYS A 345 -4.07 0.88 -2.59
N ASN A 346 -3.40 1.38 -3.62
CA ASN A 346 -3.16 2.82 -3.79
C ASN A 346 -4.49 3.58 -3.95
N LEU A 347 -5.45 3.03 -4.69
CA LEU A 347 -6.81 3.56 -4.78
C LEU A 347 -7.49 3.63 -3.41
N GLN A 348 -7.42 2.57 -2.62
CA GLN A 348 -8.05 2.51 -1.30
C GLN A 348 -7.43 3.52 -0.33
N GLU A 349 -6.10 3.64 -0.30
CA GLU A 349 -5.39 4.63 0.51
C GLU A 349 -5.74 6.06 0.07
N ALA A 350 -5.77 6.33 -1.23
CA ALA A 350 -6.12 7.64 -1.77
C ALA A 350 -7.58 8.01 -1.47
N LYS A 351 -8.52 7.06 -1.57
CA LYS A 351 -9.92 7.24 -1.16
C LYS A 351 -10.03 7.57 0.32
N SER A 352 -9.29 6.86 1.19
CA SER A 352 -9.27 7.16 2.63
C SER A 352 -8.77 8.58 2.91
N ARG A 353 -7.76 9.05 2.17
CA ARG A 353 -7.26 10.42 2.30
C ARG A 353 -8.26 11.45 1.78
N LEU A 354 -8.88 11.20 0.62
CA LEU A 354 -9.90 12.09 0.03
C LEU A 354 -11.16 12.19 0.89
N ALA A 355 -11.55 11.11 1.56
CA ALA A 355 -12.67 11.10 2.51
C ALA A 355 -12.46 12.09 3.67
N ILE A 356 -11.22 12.46 3.98
CA ILE A 356 -10.88 13.48 4.98
C ILE A 356 -10.62 14.83 4.30
N ALA A 357 -9.84 14.85 3.22
CA ALA A 357 -9.43 16.08 2.55
C ALA A 357 -10.62 16.87 1.97
N VAL A 358 -11.57 16.18 1.31
CA VAL A 358 -12.73 16.84 0.68
C VAL A 358 -13.61 17.54 1.73
N PRO A 359 -14.04 16.90 2.83
CA PRO A 359 -14.77 17.60 3.90
C PRO A 359 -14.00 18.78 4.50
N VAL A 360 -12.69 18.63 4.75
CA VAL A 360 -11.87 19.72 5.29
C VAL A 360 -11.83 20.92 4.33
N SER A 361 -11.59 20.68 3.03
CA SER A 361 -11.63 21.73 2.01
C SER A 361 -13.00 22.41 1.95
N LEU A 362 -14.07 21.62 2.00
CA LEU A 362 -15.45 22.09 2.00
C LEU A 362 -15.78 22.96 3.22
N VAL A 363 -15.27 22.63 4.40
CA VAL A 363 -15.39 23.46 5.61
C VAL A 363 -14.57 24.75 5.48
N LEU A 364 -13.35 24.68 4.95
CA LEU A 364 -12.51 25.86 4.74
C LEU A 364 -13.13 26.83 3.73
N ILE A 365 -13.68 26.33 2.63
CA ILE A 365 -14.42 27.14 1.64
C ILE A 365 -15.59 27.84 2.34
N PHE A 366 -16.35 27.13 3.18
CA PHE A 366 -17.46 27.73 3.92
C PHE A 366 -17.00 28.84 4.88
N ILE A 367 -15.89 28.63 5.61
CA ILE A 367 -15.31 29.63 6.51
C ILE A 367 -14.90 30.89 5.73
N LEU A 368 -14.24 30.73 4.58
CA LEU A 368 -13.85 31.84 3.72
C LEU A 368 -15.08 32.61 3.20
N LEU A 369 -16.14 31.91 2.81
CA LEU A 369 -17.40 32.52 2.41
C LEU A 369 -18.08 33.28 3.55
N PHE A 370 -18.05 32.72 4.76
CA PHE A 370 -18.57 33.39 5.95
C PHE A 370 -17.82 34.70 6.22
N PHE A 371 -16.49 34.70 6.15
CA PHE A 371 -15.71 35.92 6.34
C PHE A 371 -15.91 36.94 5.21
N ALA A 372 -16.08 36.50 3.97
CA ALA A 372 -16.28 37.40 2.83
C ALA A 372 -17.63 38.15 2.89
N PHE A 373 -18.69 37.50 3.38
CA PHE A 373 -20.05 38.08 3.39
C PHE A 373 -20.56 38.48 4.77
N GLY A 374 -19.88 38.10 5.85
CA GLY A 374 -20.32 38.36 7.23
C GLY A 374 -21.69 37.75 7.57
N SER A 375 -22.15 36.76 6.79
CA SER A 375 -23.50 36.20 6.90
C SER A 375 -23.53 34.72 6.56
N VAL A 376 -23.89 33.90 7.54
CA VAL A 376 -24.06 32.43 7.41
C VAL A 376 -25.08 32.09 6.32
N LYS A 377 -26.16 32.88 6.23
CA LYS A 377 -27.23 32.67 5.25
C LYS A 377 -26.74 32.86 3.81
N GLN A 378 -25.98 33.93 3.56
CA GLN A 378 -25.42 34.21 2.24
C GLN A 378 -24.31 33.21 1.90
N GLY A 379 -23.48 32.84 2.88
CA GLY A 379 -22.51 31.76 2.76
C GLY A 379 -23.15 30.45 2.32
N LEU A 380 -24.22 29.99 3.01
CA LEU A 380 -24.95 28.77 2.65
C LEU A 380 -25.60 28.85 1.27
N LEU A 381 -26.15 30.02 0.88
CA LEU A 381 -26.71 30.20 -0.47
C LEU A 381 -25.64 30.01 -1.55
N ILE A 382 -24.49 30.63 -1.40
CA ILE A 382 -23.36 30.46 -2.34
C ILE A 382 -22.86 29.01 -2.31
N TYR A 383 -22.84 28.39 -1.13
CA TYR A 383 -22.44 27.00 -0.95
C TYR A 383 -23.31 26.00 -1.72
N THR A 384 -24.59 26.33 -1.99
CA THR A 384 -25.45 25.50 -2.86
C THR A 384 -24.97 25.39 -4.30
N ALA A 385 -24.05 26.27 -4.76
CA ALA A 385 -23.43 26.13 -6.08
C ALA A 385 -22.52 24.88 -6.18
N ILE A 386 -21.96 24.41 -5.06
CA ILE A 386 -21.05 23.26 -5.04
C ILE A 386 -21.76 21.98 -5.51
N PRO A 387 -22.89 21.55 -4.91
CA PRO A 387 -23.55 20.31 -5.34
C PRO A 387 -24.15 20.45 -6.74
N LEU A 388 -24.62 21.64 -7.13
CA LEU A 388 -25.11 21.91 -8.48
C LEU A 388 -24.00 21.75 -9.54
N SER A 389 -22.76 22.12 -9.21
CA SER A 389 -21.59 21.92 -10.07
C SER A 389 -21.20 20.45 -10.20
N ALA A 390 -21.29 19.68 -9.11
CA ALA A 390 -20.95 18.28 -9.11
C ALA A 390 -21.80 17.47 -10.10
N ILE A 391 -23.06 17.85 -10.29
CA ILE A 391 -24.00 17.21 -11.22
C ILE A 391 -23.37 17.09 -12.62
N GLY A 392 -22.96 18.19 -13.24
CA GLY A 392 -22.38 18.11 -14.58
C GLY A 392 -21.00 17.48 -14.65
N GLY A 393 -20.21 17.54 -13.57
CA GLY A 393 -18.94 16.84 -13.51
C GLY A 393 -19.14 15.33 -13.59
N VAL A 394 -20.08 14.78 -12.82
CA VAL A 394 -20.44 13.35 -12.84
C VAL A 394 -21.05 12.96 -14.19
N PHE A 395 -22.00 13.74 -14.70
CA PHE A 395 -22.61 13.47 -16.00
C PHE A 395 -21.58 13.49 -17.14
N ALA A 396 -20.60 14.40 -17.10
CA ALA A 396 -19.57 14.47 -18.13
C ALA A 396 -18.62 13.27 -18.11
N LEU A 397 -18.23 12.79 -16.92
CA LEU A 397 -17.44 11.55 -16.81
C LEU A 397 -18.22 10.36 -17.36
N TRP A 398 -19.49 10.23 -16.96
CA TRP A 398 -20.36 9.14 -17.41
C TRP A 398 -20.58 9.16 -18.93
N LEU A 399 -20.86 10.34 -19.51
CA LEU A 399 -21.03 10.50 -20.97
C LEU A 399 -19.75 10.17 -21.75
N ARG A 400 -18.57 10.36 -21.16
CA ARG A 400 -17.29 9.98 -21.77
C ARG A 400 -16.87 8.54 -21.46
N GLY A 401 -17.65 7.79 -20.69
CA GLY A 401 -17.31 6.43 -20.26
C GLY A 401 -16.06 6.35 -19.38
N MET A 402 -15.70 7.43 -18.68
CA MET A 402 -14.51 7.47 -17.83
C MET A 402 -14.87 7.09 -16.39
N PRO A 403 -14.19 6.11 -15.77
CA PRO A 403 -14.39 5.80 -14.36
C PRO A 403 -13.92 6.94 -13.45
N PHE A 404 -14.25 6.86 -12.17
CA PHE A 404 -13.75 7.81 -11.19
C PHE A 404 -12.27 7.53 -10.88
N SER A 405 -11.40 8.49 -11.20
CA SER A 405 -9.98 8.46 -10.85
C SER A 405 -9.60 9.52 -9.83
N ILE A 406 -8.42 9.41 -9.21
CA ILE A 406 -7.93 10.47 -8.30
C ILE A 406 -7.77 11.80 -9.03
N SER A 407 -7.37 11.78 -10.31
CA SER A 407 -7.34 12.96 -11.18
C SER A 407 -8.72 13.61 -11.33
N ALA A 408 -9.77 12.81 -11.51
CA ALA A 408 -11.15 13.33 -11.53
C ALA A 408 -11.54 13.94 -10.17
N GLY A 409 -11.15 13.32 -9.06
CA GLY A 409 -11.36 13.82 -7.70
C GLY A 409 -10.74 15.20 -7.47
N ILE A 410 -9.50 15.42 -7.91
CA ILE A 410 -8.85 16.74 -7.87
C ILE A 410 -9.62 17.75 -8.75
N GLY A 411 -10.15 17.30 -9.89
CA GLY A 411 -10.98 18.10 -10.78
C GLY A 411 -12.25 18.61 -10.09
N PHE A 412 -12.92 17.77 -9.30
CA PHE A 412 -14.07 18.19 -8.50
C PHE A 412 -13.70 19.25 -7.45
N ILE A 413 -12.57 19.08 -6.74
CA ILE A 413 -12.11 20.07 -5.75
C ILE A 413 -11.84 21.43 -6.42
N ALA A 414 -11.18 21.42 -7.58
CA ALA A 414 -10.93 22.63 -8.36
C ALA A 414 -12.24 23.27 -8.85
N LEU A 415 -13.16 22.45 -9.37
CA LEU A 415 -14.49 22.87 -9.80
C LEU A 415 -15.27 23.55 -8.68
N PHE A 416 -15.24 23.02 -7.46
CA PHE A 416 -15.96 23.60 -6.32
C PHE A 416 -15.49 25.03 -6.02
N GLY A 417 -14.18 25.28 -6.09
CA GLY A 417 -13.62 26.63 -5.91
C GLY A 417 -14.09 27.61 -6.98
N VAL A 418 -14.07 27.20 -8.25
CA VAL A 418 -14.50 28.07 -9.37
C VAL A 418 -16.02 28.27 -9.39
N ALA A 419 -16.80 27.24 -9.08
CA ALA A 419 -18.26 27.32 -9.05
C ALA A 419 -18.76 28.32 -7.99
N VAL A 420 -18.07 28.38 -6.84
CA VAL A 420 -18.37 29.32 -5.76
C VAL A 420 -18.21 30.77 -6.22
N LEU A 421 -17.21 31.08 -7.07
CA LEU A 421 -16.98 32.44 -7.58
C LEU A 421 -18.21 33.00 -8.31
N ASN A 422 -18.88 32.19 -9.11
CA ASN A 422 -20.10 32.61 -9.83
C ASN A 422 -21.22 32.99 -8.86
N GLY A 423 -21.37 32.25 -7.76
CA GLY A 423 -22.32 32.57 -6.70
C GLY A 423 -21.97 33.85 -5.95
N ILE A 424 -20.69 34.06 -5.64
CA ILE A 424 -20.18 35.29 -5.00
C ILE A 424 -20.56 36.53 -5.82
N VAL A 425 -20.29 36.51 -7.13
CA VAL A 425 -20.54 37.66 -8.01
C VAL A 425 -22.02 38.04 -8.05
N LEU A 426 -22.93 37.06 -8.08
CA LEU A 426 -24.37 37.31 -8.10
C LEU A 426 -24.90 37.85 -6.77
N ILE A 427 -24.51 37.23 -5.65
CA ILE A 427 -24.96 37.67 -4.32
C ILE A 427 -24.40 39.06 -3.97
N ALA A 428 -23.16 39.35 -4.36
CA ALA A 428 -22.57 40.67 -4.19
C ALA A 428 -23.38 41.76 -4.92
N GLU A 429 -23.81 41.50 -6.16
CA GLU A 429 -24.67 42.41 -6.91
C GLU A 429 -26.04 42.60 -6.26
N PHE A 430 -26.68 41.51 -5.82
CA PHE A 430 -27.97 41.61 -5.13
C PHE A 430 -27.86 42.46 -3.85
N ASN A 431 -26.77 42.28 -3.10
CA ASN A 431 -26.49 43.10 -1.92
C ASN A 431 -26.24 44.57 -2.28
N GLN A 432 -25.54 44.85 -3.38
CA GLN A 432 -25.29 46.21 -3.84
C GLN A 432 -26.59 46.92 -4.26
N LEU A 433 -27.45 46.25 -5.04
CA LEU A 433 -28.75 46.77 -5.45
C LEU A 433 -29.70 46.99 -4.27
N LYS A 434 -29.65 46.09 -3.27
CA LYS A 434 -30.40 46.27 -2.02
C LYS A 434 -29.90 47.49 -1.22
N LYS A 435 -28.59 47.74 -1.21
CA LYS A 435 -27.99 48.94 -0.59
C LYS A 435 -28.32 50.22 -1.35
N SER A 436 -28.55 50.17 -2.66
CA SER A 436 -28.92 51.34 -3.47
C SER A 436 -30.41 51.74 -3.34
N GLY A 437 -31.16 51.14 -2.40
CA GLY A 437 -32.53 51.55 -2.07
C GLY A 437 -33.65 50.80 -2.81
N LEU A 438 -33.33 49.79 -3.62
CA LEU A 438 -34.34 48.91 -4.22
C LEU A 438 -34.94 48.00 -3.15
N THR A 439 -36.27 47.96 -3.06
CA THR A 439 -37.01 47.19 -2.04
C THR A 439 -37.72 45.96 -2.59
N ASP A 440 -38.08 45.94 -3.88
CA ASP A 440 -38.69 44.75 -4.50
C ASP A 440 -37.61 43.70 -4.83
N LEU A 441 -37.66 42.57 -4.12
CA LEU A 441 -36.77 41.43 -4.32
C LEU A 441 -36.80 40.88 -5.75
N LYS A 442 -37.96 40.92 -6.42
CA LYS A 442 -38.07 40.43 -7.79
C LYS A 442 -37.30 41.34 -8.75
N ASP A 443 -37.43 42.65 -8.58
CA ASP A 443 -36.72 43.64 -9.38
C ASP A 443 -35.21 43.61 -9.12
N ILE A 444 -34.78 43.44 -7.87
CA ILE A 444 -33.36 43.25 -7.50
C ILE A 444 -32.76 42.05 -8.23
N ILE A 445 -33.47 40.91 -8.22
CA ILE A 445 -33.00 39.67 -8.86
C ILE A 445 -32.93 39.85 -10.38
N MET A 446 -33.98 40.41 -10.99
CA MET A 446 -34.04 40.57 -12.45
C MET A 446 -32.95 41.53 -12.94
N LYS A 447 -32.79 42.69 -12.29
CA LYS A 447 -31.75 43.67 -12.63
C LYS A 447 -30.35 43.13 -12.33
N GLY A 448 -30.13 42.58 -11.15
CA GLY A 448 -28.81 42.09 -10.74
C GLY A 448 -28.32 40.95 -11.62
N THR A 449 -29.22 40.02 -11.98
CA THR A 449 -28.82 38.90 -12.84
C THR A 449 -28.67 39.34 -14.29
N ALA A 450 -29.44 40.32 -14.78
CA ALA A 450 -29.21 40.92 -16.10
C ALA A 450 -27.83 41.61 -16.19
N THR A 451 -27.45 42.40 -15.18
CA THR A 451 -26.14 43.07 -15.12
C THR A 451 -24.99 42.07 -15.09
N ARG A 452 -25.13 40.98 -14.33
CA ARG A 452 -24.07 39.98 -14.13
C ARG A 452 -24.09 38.80 -15.11
N LEU A 453 -25.12 38.67 -15.95
CA LEU A 453 -25.24 37.59 -16.93
C LEU A 453 -24.00 37.48 -17.84
N ARG A 454 -23.57 38.61 -18.43
CA ARG A 454 -22.41 38.63 -19.34
C ARG A 454 -21.10 38.26 -18.63
N PRO A 455 -20.73 38.89 -17.49
CA PRO A 455 -19.53 38.50 -16.74
C PRO A 455 -19.52 37.03 -16.29
N VAL A 456 -20.65 36.51 -15.81
CA VAL A 456 -20.72 35.11 -15.31
C VAL A 456 -20.58 34.10 -16.45
N ILE A 457 -21.23 34.34 -17.59
CA ILE A 457 -21.05 33.47 -18.77
C ILE A 457 -19.62 33.58 -19.32
N MET A 458 -19.05 34.79 -19.36
CA MET A 458 -17.68 35.00 -19.87
C MET A 458 -16.65 34.23 -19.04
N THR A 459 -16.73 34.33 -17.71
CA THR A 459 -15.81 33.62 -16.80
C THR A 459 -15.94 32.10 -16.94
N ALA A 460 -17.17 31.58 -17.00
CA ALA A 460 -17.41 30.16 -17.22
C ALA A 460 -16.89 29.66 -18.59
N MET A 461 -17.09 30.45 -19.65
CA MET A 461 -16.64 30.11 -21.00
C MET A 461 -15.12 30.17 -21.11
N VAL A 462 -14.47 31.20 -20.56
CA VAL A 462 -13.00 31.30 -20.56
C VAL A 462 -12.38 30.11 -19.84
N ALA A 463 -12.89 29.75 -18.65
CA ALA A 463 -12.42 28.58 -17.93
C ALA A 463 -12.68 27.28 -18.71
N SER A 464 -13.91 27.06 -19.20
CA SER A 464 -14.26 25.83 -19.93
C SER A 464 -13.47 25.67 -21.22
N LEU A 465 -13.29 26.75 -22.00
CA LEU A 465 -12.48 26.76 -23.22
C LEU A 465 -10.99 26.61 -22.90
N GLY A 466 -10.52 27.13 -21.76
CA GLY A 466 -9.14 26.93 -21.29
C GLY A 466 -8.83 25.47 -20.95
N PHE A 467 -9.80 24.73 -20.41
CA PHE A 467 -9.68 23.29 -20.17
C PHE A 467 -9.97 22.42 -21.40
N LEU A 468 -10.53 22.98 -22.49
CA LEU A 468 -10.93 22.22 -23.67
C LEU A 468 -9.75 21.52 -24.38
N PRO A 469 -8.58 22.16 -24.59
CA PRO A 469 -7.41 21.47 -25.15
C PRO A 469 -6.97 20.27 -24.30
N MET A 470 -7.03 20.42 -22.98
CA MET A 470 -6.68 19.38 -22.01
C MET A 470 -7.66 18.19 -22.08
N ALA A 471 -8.95 18.45 -22.28
CA ALA A 471 -9.97 17.41 -22.41
C ALA A 471 -9.90 16.64 -23.74
N LEU A 472 -9.36 17.25 -24.80
CA LEU A 472 -9.26 16.70 -26.15
C LEU A 472 -7.84 16.24 -26.54
N SER A 473 -6.86 16.38 -25.65
CA SER A 473 -5.48 16.02 -25.95
C SER A 473 -5.34 14.53 -26.24
N HIS A 474 -4.50 14.18 -27.22
CA HIS A 474 -4.16 12.80 -27.59
C HIS A 474 -2.67 12.50 -27.40
N GLY A 475 -1.90 13.43 -26.81
CA GLY A 475 -0.48 13.24 -26.54
C GLY A 475 -0.22 12.38 -25.30
N SER A 476 1.02 11.93 -25.13
CA SER A 476 1.44 11.19 -23.94
C SER A 476 1.15 11.97 -22.65
N GLY A 477 0.61 11.28 -21.64
CA GLY A 477 0.24 11.87 -20.35
C GLY A 477 -1.09 12.65 -20.36
N ALA A 478 -1.80 12.70 -21.49
CA ALA A 478 -3.13 13.30 -21.56
C ALA A 478 -4.16 12.52 -20.72
N GLU A 479 -3.89 11.25 -20.43
CA GLU A 479 -4.77 10.31 -19.73
C GLU A 479 -5.06 10.79 -18.31
N VAL A 480 -4.06 11.33 -17.61
CA VAL A 480 -4.21 11.94 -16.28
C VAL A 480 -5.00 13.26 -16.35
N GLN A 481 -4.89 13.96 -17.48
CA GLN A 481 -5.44 15.30 -17.66
C GLN A 481 -6.92 15.30 -18.12
N LYS A 482 -7.30 14.34 -18.97
CA LYS A 482 -8.65 14.24 -19.55
C LYS A 482 -9.75 14.16 -18.48
N PRO A 483 -9.66 13.31 -17.42
CA PRO A 483 -10.70 13.24 -16.40
C PRO A 483 -10.83 14.54 -15.59
N LEU A 484 -9.69 15.15 -15.23
CA LEU A 484 -9.65 16.43 -14.52
C LEU A 484 -10.38 17.52 -15.32
N ALA A 485 -10.00 17.69 -16.59
CA ALA A 485 -10.61 18.68 -17.47
C ALA A 485 -12.09 18.40 -17.76
N THR A 486 -12.46 17.13 -17.96
CA THR A 486 -13.86 16.71 -18.22
C THR A 486 -14.78 17.10 -17.07
N VAL A 487 -14.35 16.84 -15.83
CA VAL A 487 -15.10 17.22 -14.63
C VAL A 487 -15.29 18.72 -14.55
N VAL A 488 -14.21 19.48 -14.76
CA VAL A 488 -14.26 20.95 -14.67
C VAL A 488 -15.16 21.54 -15.76
N ILE A 489 -15.04 21.10 -17.02
CA ILE A 489 -15.87 21.61 -18.13
C ILE A 489 -17.34 21.26 -17.91
N GLY A 490 -17.66 19.99 -17.68
CA GLY A 490 -19.04 19.55 -17.45
C GLY A 490 -19.66 20.21 -16.24
N GLY A 491 -18.87 20.31 -15.16
CA GLY A 491 -19.25 20.98 -13.95
C GLY A 491 -19.50 22.47 -14.14
N LEU A 492 -18.64 23.20 -14.85
CA LEU A 492 -18.81 24.64 -15.09
C LEU A 492 -19.99 24.94 -16.01
N LEU A 493 -20.20 24.15 -17.08
CA LEU A 493 -21.34 24.33 -17.97
C LEU A 493 -22.67 24.19 -17.21
N THR A 494 -22.80 23.12 -16.43
CA THR A 494 -24.00 22.88 -15.62
C THR A 494 -24.13 23.84 -14.44
N ALA A 495 -23.04 24.12 -13.71
CA ALA A 495 -23.02 25.07 -12.61
C ALA A 495 -23.43 26.45 -13.08
N THR A 496 -22.97 26.91 -14.23
CA THR A 496 -23.30 28.25 -14.73
C THR A 496 -24.78 28.34 -15.09
N LEU A 497 -25.31 27.34 -15.79
CA LEU A 497 -26.72 27.29 -16.16
C LEU A 497 -27.63 27.19 -14.92
N LEU A 498 -27.31 26.27 -14.00
CA LEU A 498 -28.09 26.03 -12.80
C LEU A 498 -27.95 27.17 -11.79
N THR A 499 -26.77 27.73 -11.58
CA THR A 499 -26.58 28.85 -10.64
C THR A 499 -27.33 30.09 -11.11
N LEU A 500 -27.32 30.42 -12.41
CA LEU A 500 -28.07 31.57 -12.94
C LEU A 500 -29.60 31.42 -12.81
N ILE A 501 -30.13 30.23 -12.54
CA ILE A 501 -31.58 30.00 -12.41
C ILE A 501 -31.95 29.68 -10.95
N VAL A 502 -31.27 28.72 -10.35
CA VAL A 502 -31.54 28.16 -9.02
C VAL A 502 -31.11 29.11 -7.91
N LEU A 503 -29.94 29.76 -8.02
CA LEU A 503 -29.45 30.68 -6.97
C LEU A 503 -30.37 31.90 -6.80
N PRO A 504 -30.85 32.58 -7.85
CA PRO A 504 -31.88 33.61 -7.73
C PRO A 504 -33.16 33.15 -7.02
N VAL A 505 -33.66 31.96 -7.35
CA VAL A 505 -34.86 31.37 -6.73
C VAL A 505 -34.61 31.09 -5.24
N LEU A 506 -33.45 30.51 -4.91
CA LEU A 506 -33.04 30.25 -3.53
C LEU A 506 -32.86 31.54 -2.73
N TYR A 507 -32.27 32.58 -3.33
CA TYR A 507 -32.14 33.90 -2.71
C TYR A 507 -33.51 34.50 -2.37
N MET A 508 -34.46 34.43 -3.31
CA MET A 508 -35.83 34.91 -3.09
C MET A 508 -36.55 34.14 -1.96
N VAL A 509 -36.37 32.82 -1.88
CA VAL A 509 -36.93 32.01 -0.81
C VAL A 509 -36.29 32.37 0.53
N ALA A 510 -34.96 32.48 0.57
CA ALA A 510 -34.23 32.76 1.79
C ALA A 510 -34.55 34.16 2.36
N GLU A 511 -34.66 35.20 1.51
CA GLU A 511 -35.05 36.55 1.94
C GLU A 511 -36.51 36.63 2.41
N ASN A 512 -37.45 35.96 1.74
CA ASN A 512 -38.86 35.93 2.17
C ASN A 512 -39.07 35.21 3.50
N ILE A 513 -38.29 34.17 3.80
CA ILE A 513 -38.32 33.48 5.11
C ILE A 513 -37.86 34.42 6.23
N SER A 514 -36.92 35.34 5.95
CA SER A 514 -36.39 36.31 6.92
C SER A 514 -37.39 37.43 7.26
N ALA A 515 -38.35 37.70 6.38
CA ALA A 515 -39.39 38.71 6.58
C ALA A 515 -40.53 38.22 7.49
N ARG A 516 -40.71 36.89 7.64
CA ARG A 516 -41.52 36.31 8.71
C ARG A 516 -40.66 36.22 9.97
N LYS A 517 -40.95 37.02 10.99
CA LYS A 517 -40.36 36.89 12.35
C LYS A 517 -40.75 35.54 12.95
N THR A 518 -40.10 34.47 12.53
CA THR A 518 -40.11 33.17 13.21
C THR A 518 -38.66 32.79 13.41
N LYS A 519 -38.29 32.44 14.65
CA LYS A 519 -36.95 32.02 15.06
C LYS A 519 -36.36 31.08 13.99
N PRO A 520 -35.08 31.22 13.63
CA PRO A 520 -34.51 30.39 12.57
C PRO A 520 -34.69 28.93 12.97
N PRO A 521 -35.18 28.05 12.10
CA PRO A 521 -35.24 26.65 12.45
C PRO A 521 -33.78 26.20 12.46
N THR A 522 -33.22 26.01 13.65
CA THR A 522 -32.00 25.22 13.88
C THR A 522 -32.04 23.92 13.10
N VAL A 523 -33.25 23.39 12.85
CA VAL A 523 -33.57 22.23 12.01
C VAL A 523 -33.11 22.36 10.54
N ALA A 524 -33.08 23.54 9.91
CA ALA A 524 -32.65 23.68 8.51
C ALA A 524 -31.12 23.70 8.35
N VAL A 525 -30.41 24.27 9.32
CA VAL A 525 -28.95 24.20 9.41
C VAL A 525 -28.52 22.78 9.80
N LEU A 526 -29.26 22.15 10.72
CA LEU A 526 -29.09 20.74 11.06
C LEU A 526 -29.40 19.82 9.87
N LEU A 527 -30.45 20.05 9.08
CA LEU A 527 -30.80 19.23 7.91
C LEU A 527 -29.78 19.35 6.77
N ILE A 528 -29.16 20.51 6.56
CA ILE A 528 -28.08 20.66 5.56
C ILE A 528 -26.78 20.03 6.07
N PHE A 529 -26.49 20.13 7.38
CA PHE A 529 -25.42 19.33 8.01
C PHE A 529 -25.74 17.82 8.01
N PHE A 530 -27.02 17.43 8.08
CA PHE A 530 -27.48 16.04 8.05
C PHE A 530 -27.43 15.47 6.63
N LEU A 531 -27.79 16.25 5.61
CA LEU A 531 -27.74 15.87 4.19
C LEU A 531 -26.31 15.74 3.67
N PHE A 532 -25.34 16.44 4.26
CA PHE A 532 -23.90 16.24 3.98
C PHE A 532 -23.20 15.28 4.95
N GLY A 533 -23.83 14.92 6.06
CA GLY A 533 -23.32 13.94 7.03
C GLY A 533 -23.65 12.48 6.69
N ILE A 534 -24.63 12.22 5.82
CA ILE A 534 -25.00 10.86 5.39
C ILE A 534 -24.17 10.47 4.16
N GLY A 535 -22.87 10.31 4.36
CA GLY A 535 -21.96 9.64 3.44
C GLY A 535 -20.99 8.69 4.14
N SER A 536 -21.08 8.59 5.47
CA SER A 536 -20.19 7.76 6.27
C SER A 536 -20.95 7.05 7.39
N VAL A 537 -21.94 6.23 7.00
CA VAL A 537 -22.42 5.15 7.87
C VAL A 537 -22.43 3.85 7.07
N THR A 538 -21.28 3.50 6.49
CA THR A 538 -20.95 2.10 6.22
C THR A 538 -20.16 1.60 7.42
N GLN A 539 -20.90 1.04 8.37
CA GLN A 539 -20.51 -0.05 9.27
C GLN A 539 -19.01 -0.18 9.57
N ALA A 540 -18.42 0.83 10.21
CA ALA A 540 -17.31 0.57 11.09
C ALA A 540 -17.92 -0.14 12.31
N GLN A 541 -17.75 -1.46 12.39
CA GLN A 541 -17.72 -2.13 13.69
C GLN A 541 -16.64 -1.42 14.50
N THR A 542 -17.03 -0.38 15.22
CA THR A 542 -16.24 0.13 16.33
C THR A 542 -16.43 -0.91 17.41
N THR A 543 -15.56 -1.91 17.41
CA THR A 543 -15.33 -2.75 18.58
C THR A 543 -15.00 -1.78 19.70
N ARG A 544 -15.98 -1.48 20.57
CA ARG A 544 -15.74 -0.68 21.76
C ARG A 544 -14.75 -1.48 22.60
N VAL A 545 -13.48 -1.11 22.55
CA VAL A 545 -12.47 -1.60 23.48
C VAL A 545 -12.94 -1.19 24.87
N SER A 546 -13.39 -2.16 25.64
CA SER A 546 -13.77 -1.99 27.03
C SER A 546 -12.51 -2.24 27.84
N ILE A 547 -11.92 -1.19 28.40
CA ILE A 547 -10.77 -1.36 29.31
C ILE A 547 -11.36 -1.75 30.66
N PHE A 548 -11.27 -3.03 31.02
CA PHE A 548 -11.64 -3.52 32.34
C PHE A 548 -10.48 -3.23 33.30
N LYS A 549 -10.75 -2.49 34.38
CA LYS A 549 -9.71 -2.15 35.36
C LYS A 549 -9.45 -3.27 36.36
N THR A 550 -10.33 -4.27 36.42
CA THR A 550 -10.25 -5.41 37.35
C THR A 550 -10.86 -6.66 36.71
N GLU A 551 -10.30 -7.83 37.05
CA GLU A 551 -10.71 -9.16 36.56
C GLU A 551 -12.19 -9.46 36.81
N ARG A 552 -12.74 -8.95 37.93
CA ARG A 552 -14.16 -9.11 38.30
C ARG A 552 -15.13 -8.45 37.30
N GLN A 553 -14.76 -7.32 36.71
CA GLN A 553 -15.59 -6.65 35.68
C GLN A 553 -15.57 -7.37 34.33
N PHE A 554 -14.53 -8.17 34.07
CA PHE A 554 -14.40 -8.98 32.87
C PHE A 554 -15.28 -10.24 32.97
N LEU A 555 -15.26 -10.89 34.14
CA LEU A 555 -15.99 -12.14 34.38
C LEU A 555 -17.53 -11.95 34.44
N GLU A 556 -18.03 -10.82 34.92
CA GLU A 556 -19.48 -10.51 34.99
C GLU A 556 -20.15 -10.32 33.62
N ARG A 557 -19.39 -10.28 32.52
CA ARG A 557 -19.89 -9.93 31.18
C ARG A 557 -19.79 -11.05 30.14
N ILE A 558 -19.33 -12.24 30.55
CA ILE A 558 -19.31 -13.44 29.70
C ILE A 558 -20.65 -14.19 29.92
N PRO A 559 -21.44 -14.45 28.86
CA PRO A 559 -22.69 -15.20 29.01
C PRO A 559 -22.40 -16.68 29.27
N ASP A 560 -23.20 -17.25 30.18
CA ASP A 560 -23.10 -18.58 30.77
C ASP A 560 -22.69 -19.71 29.80
N GLN A 561 -21.49 -20.27 30.02
CA GLN A 561 -21.17 -21.64 29.60
C GLN A 561 -20.45 -22.36 30.76
N THR A 562 -21.20 -23.21 31.45
CA THR A 562 -20.74 -24.16 32.45
C THR A 562 -19.93 -25.29 31.80
N PHE A 563 -18.70 -25.54 32.27
CA PHE A 563 -17.94 -26.75 31.94
C PHE A 563 -17.83 -27.65 33.18
N GLU A 564 -18.33 -28.88 33.06
CA GLU A 564 -18.22 -29.96 34.06
C GLU A 564 -16.83 -30.61 34.00
N VAL A 565 -16.25 -30.90 35.16
CA VAL A 565 -14.99 -31.62 35.30
C VAL A 565 -15.28 -33.06 35.74
N LYS A 566 -14.83 -34.06 34.97
CA LYS A 566 -14.75 -35.46 35.41
C LYS A 566 -13.31 -35.95 35.45
N ASN A 567 -12.93 -36.46 36.62
CA ASN A 567 -11.66 -37.12 36.94
C ASN A 567 -11.60 -38.55 36.38
N HIS A 568 -10.49 -38.99 35.78
CA HIS A 568 -9.58 -40.05 36.29
C HIS A 568 -8.45 -40.43 35.26
N PRO A 569 -7.43 -41.24 35.64
CA PRO A 569 -6.03 -41.05 35.22
C PRO A 569 -5.44 -42.26 34.46
N GLN A 570 -4.40 -42.05 33.64
CA GLN A 570 -3.23 -42.94 33.51
C GLN A 570 -2.22 -42.39 32.49
N ALA A 571 -0.96 -42.74 32.73
CA ALA A 571 0.29 -42.13 32.27
C ALA A 571 0.56 -42.16 30.75
N VAL A 572 1.44 -41.27 30.26
CA VAL A 572 2.80 -41.56 29.73
C VAL A 572 3.60 -40.23 29.59
N SER A 573 4.91 -40.32 29.83
CA SER A 573 5.92 -39.25 29.93
C SER A 573 6.73 -39.07 28.64
N LEU A 574 7.17 -37.85 28.32
CA LEU A 574 8.60 -37.42 28.27
C LEU A 574 8.81 -36.07 27.55
N ASP A 575 9.51 -35.18 28.26
CA ASP A 575 10.48 -34.14 27.84
C ASP A 575 10.17 -33.14 26.71
N ASN A 576 9.83 -31.91 27.08
CA ASN A 576 10.73 -30.75 26.92
C ASN A 576 10.17 -29.49 27.61
N LEU A 577 11.07 -28.75 28.25
CA LEU A 577 10.90 -27.54 29.07
C LEU A 577 9.73 -26.59 28.68
N SER A 578 8.70 -26.44 29.54
CA SER A 578 7.72 -25.34 29.39
C SER A 578 6.87 -24.95 30.62
N THR A 579 7.16 -25.37 31.85
CA THR A 579 6.33 -24.97 33.01
C THR A 579 7.12 -24.63 34.27
N LEU A 580 6.90 -23.43 34.80
CA LEU A 580 7.33 -23.05 36.15
C LEU A 580 6.27 -23.52 37.14
N THR A 581 6.65 -24.37 38.10
CA THR A 581 5.77 -24.84 39.18
C THR A 581 6.18 -24.15 40.48
N ILE A 582 5.29 -23.32 41.05
CA ILE A 582 5.54 -22.67 42.34
C ILE A 582 4.69 -23.37 43.41
N ARG A 583 5.35 -23.81 44.49
CA ARG A 583 4.68 -24.35 45.68
C ARG A 583 4.60 -23.27 46.76
N ALA A 584 3.37 -22.92 47.15
CA ALA A 584 3.08 -22.11 48.32
C ALA A 584 2.35 -22.95 49.38
N THR A 585 2.32 -22.48 50.62
CA THR A 585 1.67 -23.15 51.78
C THR A 585 0.16 -23.34 51.61
N THR A 586 -0.47 -22.72 50.61
CA THR A 586 -1.90 -22.85 50.28
C THR A 586 -2.18 -23.61 48.98
N GLY A 587 -1.18 -24.19 48.32
CA GLY A 587 -1.35 -25.02 47.11
C GLY A 587 -0.26 -24.85 46.07
N THR A 588 -0.24 -25.77 45.08
CA THR A 588 0.72 -25.76 43.97
C THR A 588 0.08 -25.21 42.71
N TYR A 589 0.68 -24.20 42.09
CA TYR A 589 0.18 -23.57 40.86
C TYR A 589 1.18 -23.78 39.71
N LYS A 590 0.64 -24.08 38.52
CA LYS A 590 1.39 -24.28 37.27
C LYS A 590 0.99 -23.20 36.26
N PHE A 591 1.97 -22.64 35.57
CA PHE A 591 1.77 -21.64 34.53
C PHE A 591 2.44 -22.08 33.22
N GLU A 592 1.69 -22.02 32.11
CA GLU A 592 2.18 -22.27 30.75
C GLU A 592 2.47 -20.93 30.04
N TYR A 593 3.59 -20.89 29.31
CA TYR A 593 4.11 -19.69 28.66
C TYR A 593 3.48 -19.53 27.27
N GLY A 594 2.46 -18.68 27.13
CA GLY A 594 1.85 -18.50 25.81
C GLY A 594 0.62 -17.60 25.78
N ASP A 595 0.71 -16.38 26.31
CA ASP A 595 -0.26 -15.31 25.98
C ASP A 595 0.41 -13.94 26.10
N LEU A 596 0.96 -13.47 24.96
CA LEU A 596 1.57 -12.16 24.81
C LEU A 596 0.67 -11.33 23.88
N TYR A 597 -0.22 -10.51 24.46
CA TYR A 597 -1.01 -9.54 23.70
C TYR A 597 -0.18 -8.29 23.41
N GLY A 598 0.09 -8.04 22.12
CA GLY A 598 0.67 -6.78 21.64
C GLY A 598 0.15 -6.46 20.24
N TYR A 599 -0.87 -5.61 20.16
CA TYR A 599 -1.35 -5.01 18.91
C TYR A 599 -0.50 -3.79 18.54
N ALA A 600 -0.12 -3.68 17.26
CA ALA A 600 0.32 -2.44 16.64
C ALA A 600 -0.78 -1.96 15.67
N ASN A 601 -1.19 -0.70 15.79
CA ASN A 601 -1.85 -0.02 14.69
C ASN A 601 -1.36 1.44 14.62
N GLY A 602 -1.26 1.94 13.40
CA GLY A 602 -0.39 3.05 13.01
C GLY A 602 -0.84 4.46 13.36
N SER A 603 0.14 5.36 13.20
CA SER A 603 0.02 6.75 12.70
C SER A 603 -1.02 7.70 13.31
N GLU A 604 -1.22 7.71 14.62
CA GLU A 604 -1.85 8.87 15.30
C GLU A 604 -0.89 9.53 16.29
N TYR A 605 -0.54 10.79 16.03
CA TYR A 605 0.15 11.65 16.99
C TYR A 605 -0.87 12.16 18.01
N HIS A 606 -0.82 11.64 19.24
CA HIS A 606 -1.55 12.23 20.36
C HIS A 606 -0.63 13.11 21.23
N ARG A 607 -1.12 14.31 21.59
CA ARG A 607 -0.42 15.23 22.50
C ARG A 607 -0.48 14.69 23.93
N ALA A 608 0.67 14.39 24.51
CA ALA A 608 0.87 14.44 25.95
C ALA A 608 2.00 15.45 26.25
N PHE A 609 1.73 16.41 27.12
CA PHE A 609 2.72 17.36 27.68
C PHE A 609 3.42 18.33 26.71
N GLY A 610 2.72 18.86 25.71
CA GLY A 610 3.06 20.17 25.13
C GLY A 610 4.31 20.29 24.25
N LYS A 611 5.02 19.21 23.89
CA LYS A 611 6.09 19.24 22.86
C LYS A 611 5.96 18.08 21.86
N ARG A 612 6.17 18.35 20.57
CA ARG A 612 6.17 17.35 19.48
C ARG A 612 7.52 16.62 19.44
N SER A 613 7.54 15.33 19.72
CA SER A 613 8.65 14.42 19.40
C SER A 613 8.12 12.98 19.24
N PRO A 614 8.72 12.15 18.36
CA PRO A 614 8.26 10.79 18.12
C PRO A 614 8.70 9.87 19.27
N LEU A 615 7.76 9.19 19.92
CA LEU A 615 8.05 8.22 20.97
C LEU A 615 7.43 6.87 20.61
N HIS A 616 8.29 5.92 20.26
CA HIS A 616 7.97 4.49 20.31
C HIS A 616 8.21 4.03 21.75
N PHE A 617 7.16 3.62 22.46
CA PHE A 617 7.29 3.04 23.80
C PHE A 617 7.16 1.51 23.71
N PHE A 618 8.24 0.80 24.02
CA PHE A 618 8.19 -0.60 24.44
C PHE A 618 8.81 -0.65 25.84
N GLY A 619 8.09 -1.19 26.82
CA GLY A 619 8.60 -1.36 28.18
C GLY A 619 8.33 -2.78 28.65
N TYR A 620 9.39 -3.54 28.86
CA TYR A 620 9.34 -4.83 29.54
C TYR A 620 9.52 -4.62 31.04
N TYR A 621 8.75 -5.34 31.85
CA TYR A 621 8.96 -5.41 33.30
C TYR A 621 9.70 -6.70 33.61
N LYS A 622 10.90 -6.57 34.20
CA LYS A 622 11.60 -7.71 34.80
C LYS A 622 11.34 -7.67 36.30
N ILE A 623 10.69 -8.72 36.81
CA ILE A 623 10.47 -8.90 38.24
C ILE A 623 11.71 -9.62 38.79
N ILE A 624 12.39 -8.98 39.74
CA ILE A 624 13.50 -9.59 40.45
C ILE A 624 13.00 -9.88 41.87
N ASP A 625 12.82 -11.16 42.18
CA ASP A 625 12.47 -11.63 43.52
C ASP A 625 13.76 -11.95 44.29
N CYS A 626 14.05 -11.13 45.30
CA CYS A 626 15.25 -11.26 46.13
C CYS A 626 14.86 -11.50 47.59
N GLN A 627 14.35 -12.70 47.90
CA GLN A 627 14.04 -13.17 49.26
C GLN A 627 13.34 -12.11 50.12
N GLY A 628 12.11 -11.75 49.74
CA GLY A 628 11.23 -10.89 50.53
C GLY A 628 11.11 -9.44 50.04
N LEU A 629 11.77 -9.06 48.95
CA LEU A 629 11.55 -7.78 48.27
C LEU A 629 11.39 -8.01 46.75
N THR A 630 10.24 -7.62 46.21
CA THR A 630 9.94 -7.70 44.77
C THR A 630 10.30 -6.37 44.11
N LEU A 631 11.33 -6.36 43.25
CA LEU A 631 11.72 -5.18 42.51
C LEU A 631 11.17 -5.24 41.08
N TYR A 632 10.49 -4.17 40.67
CA TYR A 632 10.02 -3.99 39.30
C TYR A 632 11.04 -3.17 38.53
N SER A 633 11.77 -3.81 37.62
CA SER A 633 12.68 -3.13 36.71
C SER A 633 11.99 -2.81 35.40
N ARG A 634 12.02 -1.53 35.00
CA ARG A 634 11.55 -1.08 33.69
C ARG A 634 12.73 -0.68 32.82
N MET A 635 12.89 -1.36 31.69
CA MET A 635 13.90 -1.05 30.68
C MET A 635 13.35 0.05 29.76
N ILE A 636 14.11 1.13 29.59
CA ILE A 636 13.75 2.21 28.67
C ILE A 636 14.81 2.28 27.57
N HIS A 637 14.38 1.99 26.34
CA HIS A 637 15.19 2.22 25.15
C HIS A 637 15.03 3.66 24.70
N HIS A 638 16.14 4.40 24.68
CA HIS A 638 16.22 5.66 23.98
C HIS A 638 16.53 5.35 22.51
N GLY A 639 15.91 6.07 21.57
CA GLY A 639 16.03 5.79 20.13
C GLY A 639 17.47 5.81 19.59
N ARG A 640 17.62 5.37 18.32
CA ARG A 640 18.90 5.10 17.61
C ARG A 640 20.10 5.91 18.15
N GLY A 641 20.97 5.21 18.88
CA GLY A 641 22.28 5.71 19.32
C GLY A 641 22.40 6.06 20.81
N ALA A 642 21.32 5.99 21.60
CA ALA A 642 21.36 6.26 23.04
C ALA A 642 21.17 4.98 23.87
N GLY A 643 21.98 4.81 24.92
CA GLY A 643 22.07 3.61 25.75
C GLY A 643 20.78 3.24 26.51
N VAL A 644 20.83 2.11 27.21
CA VAL A 644 19.71 1.55 27.98
C VAL A 644 19.77 2.02 29.42
N ASP A 645 18.65 2.54 29.94
CA ASP A 645 18.50 2.85 31.37
C ASP A 645 17.51 1.88 32.04
N TYR A 646 17.88 1.41 33.24
CA TYR A 646 17.02 0.60 34.11
C TYR A 646 16.51 1.43 35.29
N PHE A 647 15.19 1.37 35.52
CA PHE A 647 14.53 2.06 36.62
C PHE A 647 13.84 1.05 37.54
N PHE A 648 13.91 1.26 38.85
CA PHE A 648 13.41 0.31 39.85
C PHE A 648 12.31 0.93 40.70
N SER A 649 11.30 0.12 41.05
CA SER A 649 10.21 0.48 41.96
C SER A 649 9.95 -0.64 42.97
N THR A 650 9.50 -0.24 44.16
CA THR A 650 9.03 -1.11 45.25
C THR A 650 7.59 -1.59 45.08
N GLY A 651 6.85 -1.06 44.09
CA GLY A 651 5.50 -1.49 43.75
C GLY A 651 5.05 -1.06 42.34
N ILE A 652 4.06 -1.76 41.77
CA ILE A 652 3.54 -1.52 40.40
C ILE A 652 2.88 -0.13 40.25
N SER A 653 2.31 0.41 41.33
CA SER A 653 1.59 1.69 41.36
C SER A 653 2.44 2.87 41.84
N GLU A 654 3.71 2.65 42.19
CA GLU A 654 4.60 3.71 42.70
C GLU A 654 5.42 4.38 41.58
N PRO A 655 5.77 5.68 41.73
CA PRO A 655 6.55 6.40 40.73
C PRO A 655 7.98 5.87 40.64
N VAL A 656 8.36 5.39 39.46
CA VAL A 656 9.69 4.80 39.22
C VAL A 656 10.78 5.89 39.24
N ARG A 657 11.87 5.67 40.00
CA ARG A 657 13.03 6.58 40.06
C ARG A 657 14.31 5.86 39.67
N LYS A 658 15.28 6.61 39.11
CA LYS A 658 16.61 6.09 38.78
C LYS A 658 17.41 5.96 40.07
N LEU A 659 17.66 4.75 40.55
CA LEU A 659 18.51 4.49 41.71
C LEU A 659 19.96 4.32 41.26
N THR A 660 20.88 5.07 41.84
CA THR A 660 22.32 4.86 41.58
C THR A 660 22.84 3.67 42.40
N LEU A 661 23.89 3.00 41.90
CA LEU A 661 24.52 1.87 42.60
C LEU A 661 25.01 2.26 44.01
N HIS A 662 25.40 3.53 44.20
CA HIS A 662 25.81 4.08 45.49
C HIS A 662 24.63 4.18 46.48
N GLU A 663 23.47 4.63 46.03
CA GLU A 663 22.25 4.71 46.85
C GLU A 663 21.72 3.33 47.23
N LEU A 664 21.77 2.36 46.31
CA LEU A 664 21.43 0.96 46.57
C LEU A 664 22.38 0.33 47.61
N LYS A 665 23.69 0.59 47.53
CA LYS A 665 24.66 0.13 48.53
C LYS A 665 24.44 0.76 49.91
N LYS A 666 24.03 2.03 49.96
CA LYS A 666 23.77 2.75 51.22
C LYS A 666 22.47 2.29 51.87
N ALA A 667 21.44 2.03 51.07
CA ALA A 667 20.13 1.56 51.56
C ALA A 667 20.16 0.11 52.08
N TYR A 668 21.08 -0.73 51.57
CA TYR A 668 21.11 -2.17 51.86
C TYR A 668 22.48 -2.68 52.31
N SER A 669 23.23 -1.86 53.06
CA SER A 669 24.58 -2.18 53.55
C SER A 669 24.66 -3.42 54.48
N GLY A 670 23.52 -3.95 54.92
CA GLY A 670 23.43 -5.14 55.77
C GLY A 670 23.31 -6.50 55.06
N ASN A 671 23.26 -6.55 53.71
CA ASN A 671 23.10 -7.82 52.99
C ASN A 671 24.08 -7.93 51.78
N PRO A 672 25.28 -8.51 51.96
CA PRO A 672 26.31 -8.59 50.92
C PRO A 672 25.90 -9.39 49.67
N SER A 673 25.11 -10.45 49.85
CA SER A 673 24.63 -11.31 48.75
C SER A 673 23.67 -10.57 47.80
N PHE A 674 22.94 -9.57 48.30
CA PHE A 674 22.09 -8.70 47.48
C PHE A 674 22.93 -7.88 46.47
N ILE A 675 24.09 -7.36 46.90
CA ILE A 675 24.95 -6.53 46.05
C ILE A 675 25.60 -7.36 44.94
N GLU A 676 25.97 -8.62 45.19
CA GLU A 676 26.57 -9.50 44.16
C GLU A 676 25.58 -9.91 43.08
N ASN A 677 24.31 -10.16 43.43
CA ASN A 677 23.28 -10.56 42.47
C ASN A 677 22.79 -9.41 41.56
N VAL A 678 22.85 -8.16 42.05
CA VAL A 678 22.39 -6.98 41.29
C VAL A 678 23.51 -6.37 40.43
N LYS A 679 24.78 -6.59 40.80
CA LYS A 679 25.98 -6.07 40.10
C LYS A 679 26.03 -6.37 38.59
N PRO A 680 25.65 -7.57 38.09
CA PRO A 680 25.72 -7.90 36.67
C PRO A 680 24.78 -7.07 35.81
N VAL A 681 23.62 -6.66 36.35
CA VAL A 681 22.59 -5.89 35.63
C VAL A 681 23.07 -4.46 35.31
N PHE A 682 24.01 -3.93 36.09
CA PHE A 682 24.59 -2.59 35.90
C PHE A 682 25.93 -2.59 35.15
N ARG A 683 26.44 -3.73 34.69
CA ARG A 683 27.78 -3.82 34.06
C ARG A 683 27.79 -3.52 32.56
N ASP A 684 26.65 -3.34 31.92
CA ASP A 684 26.57 -2.93 30.50
C ASP A 684 26.79 -1.41 30.36
N TYR A 685 28.05 -0.97 30.49
CA TYR A 685 28.45 0.41 30.18
C TYR A 685 29.10 0.49 28.79
N TYR A 686 28.52 1.30 27.90
CA TYR A 686 29.25 1.86 26.76
C TYR A 686 30.25 2.91 27.29
N ILE A 687 31.53 2.75 26.95
CA ILE A 687 32.60 3.67 27.34
C ILE A 687 32.46 4.98 26.54
N ALA A 688 32.32 6.11 27.22
CA ALA A 688 32.43 7.44 26.62
C ALA A 688 33.75 8.09 27.07
N LEU A 689 34.66 8.36 26.12
CA LEU A 689 35.87 9.14 26.36
C LEU A 689 35.52 10.64 26.34
N THR A 690 35.49 11.29 27.50
CA THR A 690 35.35 12.75 27.61
C THR A 690 36.73 13.41 27.69
N TYR A 691 37.06 14.28 26.74
CA TYR A 691 38.16 15.23 26.91
C TYR A 691 37.69 16.37 27.81
N ARG A 692 38.47 16.70 28.84
CA ARG A 692 38.23 17.84 29.74
C ARG A 692 39.22 18.94 29.40
N ASP A 693 38.77 20.19 29.35
CA ASP A 693 39.72 21.30 29.31
C ASP A 693 40.48 21.43 30.64
N GLY A 694 41.52 22.26 30.67
CA GLY A 694 42.35 22.51 31.86
C GLY A 694 41.61 23.07 33.08
N ASN A 695 40.31 23.40 32.96
CA ASN A 695 39.44 23.83 34.05
C ASN A 695 38.32 22.82 34.36
N GLY A 696 38.41 21.60 33.82
CA GLY A 696 37.57 20.46 34.21
C GLY A 696 36.15 20.47 33.64
N ARG A 697 35.84 21.29 32.64
CA ARG A 697 34.52 21.30 31.98
C ARG A 697 34.51 20.36 30.77
N ALA A 698 33.46 19.54 30.65
CA ALA A 698 33.25 18.66 29.50
C ALA A 698 32.43 19.39 28.43
N LEU A 699 32.99 19.55 27.23
CA LEU A 699 32.31 20.15 26.08
C LEU A 699 31.86 19.03 25.12
N LEU A 700 30.57 18.98 24.81
CA LEU A 700 29.95 17.95 23.98
C LEU A 700 29.50 18.58 22.66
N ASN A 701 30.31 18.44 21.60
CA ASN A 701 29.92 18.84 20.24
C ASN A 701 30.21 17.71 19.25
N ASN A 702 29.13 17.25 18.61
CA ASN A 702 28.99 16.49 17.36
C ASN A 702 30.22 15.77 16.81
N LEU A 703 30.18 14.43 16.73
CA LEU A 703 30.76 13.69 15.59
C LEU A 703 30.26 12.26 15.43
N TYR A 704 30.27 11.86 14.16
CA TYR A 704 29.78 10.66 13.49
C TYR A 704 30.59 9.39 13.87
N LEU A 705 29.93 8.22 13.85
CA LEU A 705 30.61 6.92 14.00
C LEU A 705 30.91 6.30 12.62
N GLN A 706 32.20 6.24 12.32
CA GLN A 706 32.85 5.38 11.35
C GLN A 706 32.96 3.97 11.95
N SER A 707 32.65 2.95 11.15
CA SER A 707 32.74 1.53 11.52
C SER A 707 34.21 1.09 11.52
N ILE A 708 34.67 0.51 12.63
CA ILE A 708 35.85 -0.35 12.66
C ILE A 708 35.51 -1.61 13.46
N ASP A 709 35.19 -2.68 12.73
CA ASP A 709 35.53 -4.04 13.13
C ASP A 709 36.99 -4.28 12.69
N SER A 710 37.88 -4.47 13.67
CA SER A 710 38.79 -5.62 13.71
C SER A 710 39.77 -5.45 14.88
N LEU A 711 39.62 -6.35 15.85
CA LEU A 711 40.75 -6.94 16.55
C LEU A 711 41.53 -7.81 15.55
#